data_AF-A0A167TP74-F1
#
_entry.id   AF-A0A167TP74-F1
#
_cell.length_a   1.000
_cell.length_b   1.000
_cell.length_c   1.000
_cell.angle_alpha   90.00
_cell.angle_beta   90.00
_cell.angle_gamma   90.00
#
_symmetry.space_group_name_H-M   'P 1'
#
loop_
_entity.id
_entity.type
_entity.pdbx_description
1 polymer ?
#
loop_
_entity_poly.entity_id
_entity_poly.type
_entity_poly.pdbx_seq_one_letter_code
_entity_poly.pdbx_strand_id
1 'polypeptide(L)'
;MARLHTKVVHGTICMLQRLRPKDATADLLFVGTERLQYFSVSWDRKKNEMVLMNETMHDAAEPYMREAQSQNKCLVDPTAKFMVMHLWEGVLNVFRLPIPRSRSEKLELMDQIRITELWMKDSTFIHSRTGHPRIAFLYQSQLDLEEARVVVYRLTTDDKGGDVSRFDPHRDRELDKVINDPFASMLIPVPVAEEKRYHVRNNEGTRAHLGGLLVVGETLLTYFDSLTYSSVSSRLPEPKIYVAWAMYDDTHYFLADDYGRLDLMTLETYSEPTGVIVTGMTVESLKFPNSGDLPSRASTLVYMGNGMLFLASHHGDSQLLHIDLDSRTMYPIQVLLNNGPILDFAIMDMGNREGDPQQGNVFSSGQAMIVAGCGAYNNGSLRSIRSGIGLEDYGVLPIENARQLFTFKSHGSEKVDMVVASFVLQTRIFQFEANGEIEELSHFVGMELHHDTLLATNLPNGDLLHVTQSAVDVFDLKKKGRVSTWRNRVPGTITSVSYNGKWLLLCFDGTTLVSLNLEEDLKAAIQRYERSETLGQSDQISCLHASPDLKDYGVVGWWTPGKITIVDLATLSAIHSVSLQQTADAASVPRDLALVQLHPFSTSDRTATLLVALEDGTVVNFDVSGQDLALSGRKTVTLGSSAARLHHLPEADGTCSIFATSEHSSLIYSSEGRIIYSATTVEDATSVAPFDAEAFPDSILISTDQHVRVCHIDKQRLTHVTSQPIHQTVRRVAYAPGAKAFALGCVKKELVGDEEIIASSVKLVDEVLLQELGAPLQLNASGVIEMVESVIRAELPDPTGALVERFIVGTSFITDGEVAEASQTRGRILVLGVDEERQLYTIMSHNLKGACRCLGVLDEYIVAGLSKTVVVYRYTEETSTRGSLQKLASHRPASVPVTIDISGNMIGVGDLMQSLSLVEFTPPKDGQPARLEQKARHFQAAWTTSVCHLDGEQWLETDAQGNVIVLARNPDAPTEQDRGRLEITSEMNIGEQINVIRKLNVAPTNNAAVWPRAFLGSIDGTLYLYGEIAPAHQDILLSLQGKMEPIVRSAGGIEFSTWRSFRNQAREAEGPYRFVDGEMVERFLDLPESTQTELCKDLGPSVEDGLDWPRLCT
;
A
#
# COMPACT_ATOMS: atom_id res chain seq x y z
N MET A 1 -15.86 -11.32 -6.38
CA MET A 1 -16.76 -10.70 -5.38
C MET A 1 -17.16 -9.32 -5.90
N ALA A 2 -18.43 -8.89 -5.79
CA ALA A 2 -18.85 -7.56 -6.21
C ALA A 2 -19.11 -6.67 -4.98
N ARG A 3 -18.49 -5.48 -4.93
CA ARG A 3 -18.74 -4.50 -3.86
C ARG A 3 -20.12 -3.89 -4.05
N LEU A 4 -21.08 -4.25 -3.21
CA LEU A 4 -22.45 -3.73 -3.30
C LEU A 4 -22.59 -2.32 -2.69
N HIS A 5 -21.92 -2.06 -1.57
CA HIS A 5 -22.00 -0.79 -0.85
C HIS A 5 -20.82 -0.60 0.10
N THR A 6 -20.50 0.65 0.40
CA THR A 6 -19.52 1.06 1.41
C THR A 6 -20.05 2.30 2.12
N LYS A 7 -19.87 2.38 3.44
CA LYS A 7 -20.36 3.51 4.24
C LYS A 7 -19.42 3.77 5.40
N VAL A 8 -19.15 5.03 5.68
CA VAL A 8 -18.20 5.42 6.73
C VAL A 8 -18.85 5.38 8.11
N VAL A 9 -18.07 4.96 9.10
CA VAL A 9 -18.37 4.96 10.52
C VAL A 9 -17.38 5.90 11.21
N HIS A 10 -17.88 6.85 12.00
CA HIS A 10 -17.02 7.72 12.81
C HIS A 10 -16.61 6.96 14.09
N GLY A 11 -15.73 5.96 13.95
CA GLY A 11 -15.36 5.06 15.05
C GLY A 11 -14.53 3.87 14.60
N THR A 12 -13.52 3.47 15.40
CA THR A 12 -12.80 2.21 15.23
C THR A 12 -13.72 1.05 15.59
N ILE A 13 -14.03 0.19 14.61
CA ILE A 13 -14.92 -0.96 14.80
C ILE A 13 -14.14 -2.07 15.52
N CYS A 14 -14.54 -2.41 16.74
CA CYS A 14 -13.94 -3.48 17.52
C CYS A 14 -14.81 -4.75 17.55
N MET A 15 -16.10 -4.64 17.23
CA MET A 15 -17.04 -5.76 17.21
C MET A 15 -17.99 -5.68 16.01
N LEU A 16 -18.12 -6.78 15.29
CA LEU A 16 -19.13 -6.98 14.26
C LEU A 16 -19.86 -8.29 14.53
N GLN A 17 -21.17 -8.21 14.70
CA GLN A 17 -21.97 -9.39 15.03
C GLN A 17 -23.27 -9.41 14.23
N ARG A 18 -23.51 -10.54 13.56
CA ARG A 18 -24.77 -10.79 12.87
C ARG A 18 -25.86 -11.13 13.88
N LEU A 19 -26.95 -10.37 13.83
CA LEU A 19 -28.16 -10.61 14.62
C LEU A 19 -29.30 -11.03 13.68
N ARG A 20 -30.03 -12.08 14.03
CA ARG A 20 -31.27 -12.44 13.34
C ARG A 20 -32.40 -12.59 14.34
N PRO A 21 -33.09 -11.49 14.70
CA PRO A 21 -34.23 -11.56 15.59
C PRO A 21 -35.29 -12.54 15.09
N LYS A 22 -36.03 -13.12 16.03
CA LYS A 22 -37.11 -14.06 15.70
C LYS A 22 -38.14 -13.37 14.80
N ASP A 23 -38.46 -14.02 13.67
CA ASP A 23 -39.40 -13.56 12.64
C ASP A 23 -38.89 -12.40 11.74
N ALA A 24 -37.62 -11.98 11.84
CA ALA A 24 -37.03 -11.01 10.93
C ALA A 24 -36.73 -11.61 9.54
N THR A 25 -37.05 -10.87 8.48
CA THR A 25 -36.84 -11.30 7.07
C THR A 25 -35.42 -11.04 6.56
N ALA A 26 -34.69 -10.13 7.20
CA ALA A 26 -33.30 -9.80 6.88
C ALA A 26 -32.45 -9.84 8.15
N ASP A 27 -31.18 -10.17 7.99
CA ASP A 27 -30.21 -10.13 9.08
C ASP A 27 -29.86 -8.66 9.41
N LEU A 28 -29.69 -8.38 10.69
CA LEU A 28 -29.17 -7.12 11.21
C LEU A 28 -27.68 -7.27 11.48
N LEU A 29 -26.92 -6.21 11.29
CA LEU A 29 -25.51 -6.16 11.66
C LEU A 29 -25.37 -5.24 12.87
N PHE A 30 -24.98 -5.82 14.00
CA PHE A 30 -24.58 -5.08 15.19
C PHE A 30 -23.12 -4.66 15.07
N VAL A 31 -22.86 -3.39 15.35
CA VAL A 31 -21.54 -2.77 15.28
C VAL A 31 -21.23 -2.16 16.64
N GLY A 32 -20.07 -2.49 17.18
CA GLY A 32 -19.52 -1.84 18.36
C GLY A 32 -18.18 -1.18 18.08
N THR A 33 -17.99 0.01 18.64
CA THR A 33 -16.76 0.79 18.50
C THR A 33 -15.89 0.74 19.76
N GLU A 34 -14.60 1.08 19.62
CA GLU A 34 -13.66 1.21 20.74
C GLU A 34 -14.05 2.31 21.76
N ARG A 35 -14.85 3.30 21.34
CA ARG A 35 -15.46 4.29 22.23
C ARG A 35 -16.76 3.81 22.86
N LEU A 36 -17.03 2.50 22.83
CA LEU A 36 -18.17 1.85 23.47
C LEU A 36 -19.53 2.39 22.97
N GLN A 37 -19.57 2.74 21.69
CA GLN A 37 -20.79 3.13 21.00
C GLN A 37 -21.30 1.94 20.20
N TYR A 38 -22.59 1.65 20.35
CA TYR A 38 -23.21 0.48 19.72
C TYR A 38 -24.40 0.87 18.86
N PHE A 39 -24.50 0.29 17.68
CA PHE A 39 -25.62 0.51 16.79
C PHE A 39 -25.88 -0.72 15.91
N SER A 40 -27.04 -0.77 15.29
CA SER A 40 -27.44 -1.86 14.39
C SER A 40 -27.89 -1.30 13.04
N VAL A 41 -27.33 -1.87 11.97
CA VAL A 41 -27.70 -1.52 10.60
C VAL A 41 -28.36 -2.70 9.90
N SER A 42 -29.18 -2.39 8.90
CA SER A 42 -29.78 -3.39 8.01
C SER A 42 -29.62 -2.98 6.55
N TRP A 43 -29.68 -3.95 5.65
CA TRP A 43 -29.65 -3.69 4.21
C TRP A 43 -31.05 -3.41 3.67
N ASP A 44 -31.27 -2.21 3.13
CA ASP A 44 -32.50 -1.88 2.38
C ASP A 44 -32.30 -2.17 0.90
N ARG A 45 -32.86 -3.29 0.43
CA ARG A 45 -32.79 -3.73 -0.97
C ARG A 45 -33.45 -2.77 -1.96
N LYS A 46 -34.41 -1.94 -1.54
CA LYS A 46 -35.08 -0.99 -2.46
C LYS A 46 -34.20 0.22 -2.74
N LYS A 47 -33.42 0.64 -1.74
CA LYS A 47 -32.51 1.78 -1.82
C LYS A 47 -31.09 1.37 -2.21
N ASN A 48 -30.72 0.10 -2.03
CA ASN A 48 -29.34 -0.38 -2.08
C ASN A 48 -28.42 0.35 -1.08
N GLU A 49 -28.93 0.54 0.14
CA GLU A 49 -28.26 1.31 1.18
C GLU A 49 -28.27 0.57 2.53
N MET A 50 -27.25 0.80 3.35
CA MET A 50 -27.29 0.43 4.77
C MET A 50 -28.04 1.47 5.59
N VAL A 51 -29.11 1.04 6.26
CA VAL A 51 -30.01 1.88 7.07
C VAL A 51 -29.82 1.56 8.54
N LEU A 52 -29.64 2.61 9.34
CA LEU A 52 -29.59 2.54 10.80
C LEU A 52 -30.96 2.17 11.36
N MET A 53 -31.03 1.14 12.20
CA MET A 53 -32.30 0.65 12.76
C MET A 53 -32.62 1.23 14.14
N ASN A 54 -31.60 1.57 14.93
CA ASN A 54 -31.74 2.09 16.29
C ASN A 54 -30.84 3.30 16.50
N GLU A 55 -31.23 4.16 17.44
CA GLU A 55 -30.32 5.18 17.97
C GLU A 55 -29.09 4.52 18.58
N THR A 56 -27.95 5.19 18.41
CA THR A 56 -26.67 4.78 18.99
C THR A 56 -26.79 4.67 20.50
N MET A 57 -26.44 3.51 21.02
CA MET A 57 -26.35 3.27 22.45
C MET A 57 -24.94 3.62 22.90
N HIS A 58 -24.83 4.32 24.03
CA HIS A 58 -23.56 4.63 24.66
C HIS A 58 -23.43 3.79 25.92
N ASP A 59 -22.36 3.00 26.01
CA ASP A 59 -22.04 2.34 27.28
C ASP A 59 -21.51 3.38 28.26
N ALA A 60 -22.26 3.64 29.33
CA ALA A 60 -21.76 4.41 30.46
C ALA A 60 -20.96 3.47 31.38
N ALA A 61 -19.89 2.90 30.86
CA ALA A 61 -19.00 2.06 31.65
C ALA A 61 -18.34 2.89 32.77
N GLU A 62 -18.08 2.25 33.92
CA GLU A 62 -17.36 2.94 34.99
C GLU A 62 -15.92 3.27 34.52
N PRO A 63 -15.43 4.51 34.68
CA PRO A 63 -14.12 4.95 34.17
C PRO A 63 -12.90 4.16 34.67
N TYR A 64 -13.10 3.29 35.67
CA TYR A 64 -12.05 2.54 36.37
C TYR A 64 -12.05 1.05 36.03
N MET A 65 -12.93 0.60 35.14
CA MET A 65 -12.97 -0.80 34.69
C MET A 65 -11.80 -1.09 33.75
N ARG A 66 -11.19 -2.27 33.92
CA ARG A 66 -10.10 -2.73 33.06
C ARG A 66 -10.69 -3.46 31.88
N GLU A 67 -10.25 -3.10 30.68
CA GLU A 67 -10.59 -3.81 29.45
C GLU A 67 -10.18 -5.27 29.57
N ALA A 68 -11.00 -6.17 29.02
CA ALA A 68 -10.68 -7.58 28.98
C ALA A 68 -9.37 -7.82 28.19
N GLN A 69 -8.53 -8.74 28.65
CA GLN A 69 -7.31 -9.12 27.92
C GLN A 69 -7.62 -9.86 26.61
N SER A 70 -8.77 -10.53 26.54
CA SER A 70 -9.32 -11.05 25.31
C SER A 70 -9.89 -9.92 24.46
N GLN A 71 -9.89 -10.07 23.12
CA GLN A 71 -10.62 -9.15 22.24
C GLN A 71 -12.07 -8.94 22.70
N ASN A 72 -12.60 -7.73 22.53
CA ASN A 72 -14.00 -7.43 22.81
C ASN A 72 -14.91 -8.39 22.03
N LYS A 73 -15.83 -9.07 22.73
CA LYS A 73 -16.73 -10.04 22.12
C LYS A 73 -18.19 -9.66 22.31
N CYS A 74 -18.95 -9.82 21.24
CA CYS A 74 -20.40 -9.80 21.23
C CYS A 74 -20.91 -11.19 20.85
N LEU A 75 -21.51 -11.89 21.80
CA LEU A 75 -22.02 -13.24 21.64
C LEU A 75 -23.55 -13.21 21.51
N VAL A 76 -24.08 -14.02 20.60
CA VAL A 76 -25.53 -14.13 20.39
C VAL A 76 -25.97 -15.54 20.70
N ASP A 77 -27.00 -15.66 21.52
CA ASP A 77 -27.61 -16.95 21.80
C ASP A 77 -28.20 -17.55 20.50
N PRO A 78 -27.95 -18.83 20.19
CA PRO A 78 -28.52 -19.51 19.03
C PRO A 78 -30.05 -19.45 18.94
N THR A 79 -30.77 -19.23 20.06
CA THR A 79 -32.23 -19.02 20.03
C THR A 79 -32.65 -17.59 19.64
N ALA A 80 -31.67 -16.70 19.40
CA ALA A 80 -31.82 -15.29 19.03
C ALA A 80 -32.66 -14.47 20.03
N LYS A 81 -32.57 -14.81 21.33
CA LYS A 81 -33.27 -14.09 22.41
C LYS A 81 -32.37 -13.17 23.21
N PHE A 82 -31.11 -13.53 23.37
CA PHE A 82 -30.16 -12.83 24.22
C PHE A 82 -28.88 -12.54 23.47
N MET A 83 -28.24 -11.44 23.87
CA MET A 83 -26.94 -11.01 23.40
C MET A 83 -26.10 -10.71 24.64
N VAL A 84 -24.84 -11.09 24.62
CA VAL A 84 -23.91 -10.91 25.73
C VAL A 84 -22.68 -10.19 25.23
N MET A 85 -22.27 -9.14 25.93
CA MET A 85 -21.03 -8.42 25.64
C MET A 85 -20.01 -8.68 26.74
N HIS A 86 -18.82 -9.08 26.32
CA HIS A 86 -17.67 -9.28 27.18
C HIS A 86 -16.59 -8.27 26.77
N LEU A 87 -16.49 -7.20 27.56
CA LEU A 87 -15.67 -6.01 27.29
C LEU A 87 -14.67 -5.73 28.41
N TRP A 88 -15.00 -6.16 29.62
CA TRP A 88 -14.27 -5.79 30.84
C TRP A 88 -13.85 -7.04 31.60
N GLU A 89 -12.70 -6.97 32.26
CA GLU A 89 -12.24 -8.04 33.16
C GLU A 89 -13.28 -8.30 34.26
N GLY A 90 -13.80 -9.52 34.31
CA GLY A 90 -14.73 -9.93 35.35
C GLY A 90 -16.14 -9.34 35.25
N VAL A 91 -16.52 -8.68 34.15
CA VAL A 91 -17.87 -8.12 33.97
C VAL A 91 -18.47 -8.45 32.62
N LEU A 92 -19.76 -8.79 32.64
CA LEU A 92 -20.51 -9.27 31.50
C LEU A 92 -21.85 -8.52 31.40
N ASN A 93 -22.09 -7.88 30.26
CA ASN A 93 -23.32 -7.12 30.00
C ASN A 93 -24.30 -8.03 29.24
N VAL A 94 -25.51 -8.23 29.79
CA VAL A 94 -26.53 -9.10 29.18
C VAL A 94 -27.67 -8.27 28.62
N PHE A 95 -27.96 -8.47 27.35
CA PHE A 95 -29.01 -7.79 26.62
C PHE A 95 -30.08 -8.77 26.16
N ARG A 96 -31.32 -8.28 26.14
CA ARG A 96 -32.44 -8.95 25.50
C ARG A 96 -32.62 -8.40 24.09
N LEU A 97 -32.72 -9.30 23.11
CA LEU A 97 -33.05 -8.93 21.74
C LEU A 97 -34.54 -8.57 21.62
N PRO A 98 -34.88 -7.56 20.81
CA PRO A 98 -36.25 -7.08 20.67
C PRO A 98 -37.18 -8.17 20.09
N ILE A 99 -38.41 -8.23 20.61
CA ILE A 99 -39.47 -9.14 20.13
C ILE A 99 -40.47 -8.29 19.33
N PRO A 100 -40.91 -8.71 18.13
CA PRO A 100 -41.77 -7.91 17.23
C PRO A 100 -43.10 -7.38 17.83
N ARG A 101 -43.55 -7.93 18.96
CA ARG A 101 -44.80 -7.52 19.65
C ARG A 101 -44.60 -6.41 20.69
N SER A 102 -43.36 -6.05 21.01
CA SER A 102 -43.03 -4.91 21.87
C SER A 102 -43.07 -3.61 21.08
N ARG A 103 -43.51 -2.50 21.70
CA ARG A 103 -43.43 -1.15 21.10
C ARG A 103 -41.99 -0.61 21.00
N SER A 104 -41.00 -1.32 21.55
CA SER A 104 -39.60 -0.94 21.51
C SER A 104 -38.82 -1.87 20.57
N GLU A 105 -38.25 -1.29 19.51
CA GLU A 105 -37.27 -1.94 18.63
C GLU A 105 -35.84 -1.90 19.22
N LYS A 106 -35.67 -1.35 20.43
CA LYS A 106 -34.37 -1.16 21.09
C LYS A 106 -33.91 -2.44 21.81
N LEU A 107 -32.60 -2.69 21.76
CA LEU A 107 -31.90 -3.63 22.64
C LEU A 107 -32.11 -3.20 24.10
N GLU A 108 -32.54 -4.13 24.94
CA GLU A 108 -32.80 -3.88 26.37
C GLU A 108 -31.65 -4.47 27.19
N LEU A 109 -30.91 -3.61 27.91
CA LEU A 109 -29.93 -4.07 28.89
C LEU A 109 -30.69 -4.68 30.08
N MET A 110 -30.46 -5.97 30.32
CA MET A 110 -31.12 -6.70 31.41
C MET A 110 -30.38 -6.52 32.74
N ASP A 111 -29.07 -6.83 32.75
CA ASP A 111 -28.22 -6.72 33.93
C ASP A 111 -26.74 -6.64 33.52
N GLN A 112 -25.92 -6.10 34.41
CA GLN A 112 -24.46 -6.13 34.32
C GLN A 112 -23.94 -7.03 35.45
N ILE A 113 -23.35 -8.16 35.08
CA ILE A 113 -23.01 -9.22 36.04
C ILE A 113 -21.51 -9.31 36.24
N ARG A 114 -21.11 -9.50 37.49
CA ARG A 114 -19.72 -9.82 37.85
C ARG A 114 -19.49 -11.33 37.78
N ILE A 115 -18.44 -11.73 37.09
CA ILE A 115 -17.97 -13.11 36.99
C ILE A 115 -16.64 -13.26 37.73
N THR A 116 -16.33 -14.47 38.19
CA THR A 116 -15.07 -14.73 38.92
C THR A 116 -13.89 -14.98 38.00
N GLU A 117 -14.18 -15.28 36.73
CA GLU A 117 -13.26 -15.60 35.66
C GLU A 117 -12.67 -14.31 35.08
N LEU A 118 -11.60 -13.80 35.70
CA LEU A 118 -10.96 -12.53 35.32
C LEU A 118 -10.17 -12.63 34.00
N TRP A 119 -9.33 -13.66 33.87
CA TRP A 119 -8.45 -13.87 32.71
C TRP A 119 -9.11 -14.80 31.69
N MET A 120 -10.12 -14.27 31.00
CA MET A 120 -10.82 -14.98 29.94
C MET A 120 -9.94 -15.15 28.71
N LYS A 121 -9.86 -16.38 28.18
CA LYS A 121 -9.26 -16.69 26.88
C LYS A 121 -10.32 -16.66 25.77
N ASP A 122 -11.44 -17.34 25.98
CA ASP A 122 -12.55 -17.38 25.01
C ASP A 122 -13.91 -17.60 25.68
N SER A 123 -15.00 -17.21 25.03
CA SER A 123 -16.37 -17.41 25.47
C SER A 123 -17.31 -17.68 24.29
N THR A 124 -18.29 -18.56 24.48
CA THR A 124 -19.28 -18.88 23.43
C THR A 124 -20.59 -19.41 24.00
N PHE A 125 -21.67 -19.29 23.24
CA PHE A 125 -22.95 -19.92 23.58
C PHE A 125 -22.99 -21.38 23.11
N ILE A 126 -23.49 -22.27 23.97
CA ILE A 126 -23.76 -23.66 23.60
C ILE A 126 -25.13 -23.73 22.94
N HIS A 127 -25.21 -24.40 21.79
CA HIS A 127 -26.48 -24.67 21.13
C HIS A 127 -27.39 -25.48 22.04
N SER A 128 -28.58 -24.94 22.32
CA SER A 128 -29.56 -25.58 23.19
C SER A 128 -30.96 -25.42 22.63
N ARG A 129 -31.67 -26.53 22.44
CA ARG A 129 -33.08 -26.53 21.99
C ARG A 129 -34.07 -26.43 23.17
N THR A 130 -33.61 -26.50 24.41
CA THR A 130 -34.47 -26.45 25.62
C THR A 130 -35.00 -25.05 25.92
N GLY A 131 -34.55 -24.03 25.20
CA GLY A 131 -34.93 -22.64 25.43
C GLY A 131 -34.17 -21.96 26.58
N HIS A 132 -33.23 -22.68 27.21
CA HIS A 132 -32.30 -22.15 28.20
C HIS A 132 -30.94 -21.87 27.54
N PRO A 133 -30.54 -20.60 27.42
CA PRO A 133 -29.23 -20.25 26.91
C PRO A 133 -28.16 -20.65 27.92
N ARG A 134 -27.12 -21.34 27.44
CA ARG A 134 -25.95 -21.71 28.24
C ARG A 134 -24.70 -21.12 27.61
N ILE A 135 -23.86 -20.55 28.44
CA ILE A 135 -22.64 -19.87 28.04
C ILE A 135 -21.44 -20.62 28.61
N ALA A 136 -20.44 -20.82 27.79
CA ALA A 136 -19.18 -21.45 28.15
C ALA A 136 -18.07 -20.40 28.20
N PHE A 137 -17.18 -20.53 29.18
CA PHE A 137 -16.01 -19.69 29.38
C PHE A 137 -14.77 -20.56 29.43
N LEU A 138 -13.76 -20.19 28.66
CA LEU A 138 -12.40 -20.70 28.72
C LEU A 138 -11.54 -19.63 29.37
N TYR A 139 -10.95 -19.92 30.51
CA TYR A 139 -10.22 -18.93 31.30
C TYR A 139 -9.02 -19.54 32.02
N GLN A 140 -8.16 -18.65 32.52
CA GLN A 140 -7.00 -18.99 33.35
C GLN A 140 -7.24 -18.49 34.78
N SER A 141 -6.88 -19.30 35.78
CA SER A 141 -7.18 -18.95 37.20
C SER A 141 -6.25 -17.87 37.76
N GLN A 142 -5.03 -17.75 37.22
CA GLN A 142 -3.99 -16.82 37.66
C GLN A 142 -3.12 -16.44 36.46
N LEU A 143 -2.75 -15.17 36.32
CA LEU A 143 -1.94 -14.68 35.20
C LEU A 143 -0.62 -15.46 34.99
N ASP A 144 0.06 -15.81 36.08
CA ASP A 144 1.40 -16.44 36.04
C ASP A 144 1.36 -17.98 35.91
N LEU A 145 0.18 -18.60 35.97
CA LEU A 145 0.03 -20.06 35.92
C LEU A 145 -0.55 -20.49 34.58
N GLU A 146 0.25 -21.15 33.74
CA GLU A 146 -0.20 -21.75 32.49
C GLU A 146 -1.28 -22.83 32.74
N GLU A 147 -2.54 -22.42 32.68
CA GLU A 147 -3.72 -23.27 32.90
C GLU A 147 -4.81 -22.88 31.89
N ALA A 148 -5.60 -23.86 31.46
CA ALA A 148 -6.84 -23.64 30.74
C ALA A 148 -7.98 -24.35 31.46
N ARG A 149 -9.01 -23.61 31.85
CA ARG A 149 -10.21 -24.14 32.51
C ARG A 149 -11.44 -23.80 31.71
N VAL A 150 -12.35 -24.77 31.59
CA VAL A 150 -13.66 -24.57 30.97
C VAL A 150 -14.74 -24.67 32.03
N VAL A 151 -15.58 -23.63 32.08
CA VAL A 151 -16.79 -23.58 32.89
C VAL A 151 -18.01 -23.29 32.04
N VAL A 152 -19.15 -23.86 32.43
CA VAL A 152 -20.43 -23.63 31.75
C VAL A 152 -21.45 -23.13 32.76
N TYR A 153 -22.14 -22.06 32.40
CA TYR A 153 -23.21 -21.45 33.19
C TYR A 153 -24.51 -21.42 32.39
N ARG A 154 -25.62 -21.49 33.12
CA ARG A 154 -26.93 -21.11 32.60
C ARG A 154 -27.09 -19.60 32.65
N LEU A 155 -27.49 -18.98 31.55
CA LEU A 155 -27.61 -17.51 31.44
C LEU A 155 -28.73 -16.96 32.33
N THR A 156 -29.87 -17.64 32.43
CA THR A 156 -31.05 -17.18 33.21
C THR A 156 -31.36 -18.11 34.36
N THR A 157 -31.76 -17.56 35.51
CA THR A 157 -32.13 -18.36 36.70
C THR A 157 -33.42 -19.14 36.49
N ASP A 158 -34.34 -18.59 35.70
CA ASP A 158 -35.67 -19.13 35.49
C ASP A 158 -35.90 -19.58 34.03
N ASP A 159 -36.98 -20.33 33.83
CA ASP A 159 -37.36 -20.87 32.52
C ASP A 159 -38.05 -19.82 31.62
N LYS A 160 -38.56 -18.74 32.21
CA LYS A 160 -39.21 -17.65 31.46
C LYS A 160 -38.18 -16.67 30.89
N GLY A 161 -36.93 -16.71 31.37
CA GLY A 161 -35.85 -15.84 30.94
C GLY A 161 -36.08 -14.39 31.38
N GLY A 162 -36.64 -14.22 32.58
CA GLY A 162 -36.92 -12.91 33.17
C GLY A 162 -35.71 -12.34 33.89
N ASP A 163 -34.99 -13.20 34.63
CA ASP A 163 -33.88 -12.80 35.49
C ASP A 163 -32.57 -13.49 35.07
N VAL A 164 -31.51 -12.69 34.94
CA VAL A 164 -30.19 -13.18 34.59
C VAL A 164 -29.54 -13.87 35.81
N SER A 165 -28.80 -14.95 35.57
CA SER A 165 -28.05 -15.68 36.60
C SER A 165 -27.01 -14.78 37.29
N ARG A 166 -26.67 -15.08 38.54
CA ARG A 166 -25.61 -14.37 39.27
C ARG A 166 -24.24 -15.00 39.06
N PHE A 167 -24.15 -16.10 38.33
CA PHE A 167 -22.91 -16.80 38.00
C PHE A 167 -22.10 -17.16 39.26
N ASP A 168 -22.80 -17.60 40.33
CA ASP A 168 -22.15 -18.03 41.56
C ASP A 168 -21.32 -19.31 41.29
N PRO A 169 -19.99 -19.29 41.49
CA PRO A 169 -19.13 -20.43 41.19
C PRO A 169 -19.51 -21.73 41.90
N HIS A 170 -20.11 -21.65 43.09
CA HIS A 170 -20.43 -22.80 43.91
C HIS A 170 -21.81 -23.39 43.61
N ARG A 171 -22.72 -22.58 43.04
CA ARG A 171 -24.11 -22.96 42.84
C ARG A 171 -24.52 -23.06 41.38
N ASP A 172 -24.00 -22.16 40.54
CA ASP A 172 -24.52 -21.93 39.19
C ASP A 172 -23.65 -22.58 38.09
N ARG A 173 -22.48 -23.16 38.42
CA ARG A 173 -21.62 -23.92 37.48
C ARG A 173 -22.25 -25.27 37.13
N GLU A 174 -22.53 -25.48 35.85
CA GLU A 174 -22.96 -26.78 35.31
C GLU A 174 -21.76 -27.68 34.94
N LEU A 175 -20.65 -27.06 34.53
CA LEU A 175 -19.36 -27.71 34.24
C LEU A 175 -18.24 -26.89 34.86
N ASP A 176 -17.22 -27.58 35.38
CA ASP A 176 -15.94 -27.00 35.81
C ASP A 176 -14.86 -28.06 35.61
N LYS A 177 -14.02 -27.89 34.58
CA LYS A 177 -12.94 -28.83 34.25
C LYS A 177 -11.68 -28.08 33.85
N VAL A 178 -10.55 -28.59 34.35
CA VAL A 178 -9.22 -28.25 33.84
C VAL A 178 -8.98 -29.02 32.55
N ILE A 179 -8.53 -28.32 31.52
CA ILE A 179 -8.15 -28.91 30.24
C ILE A 179 -6.70 -29.39 30.36
N ASN A 180 -6.44 -30.61 29.89
CA ASN A 180 -5.11 -31.22 29.98
C ASN A 180 -4.05 -30.45 29.17
N ASP A 181 -4.49 -29.71 28.15
CA ASP A 181 -3.66 -28.81 27.37
C ASP A 181 -3.78 -27.38 27.96
N PRO A 182 -2.73 -26.86 28.62
CA PRO A 182 -2.76 -25.55 29.27
C PRO A 182 -2.81 -24.39 28.28
N PHE A 183 -2.42 -24.60 27.01
CA PHE A 183 -2.38 -23.59 25.96
C PHE A 183 -3.67 -23.54 25.14
N ALA A 184 -4.72 -24.28 25.54
CA ALA A 184 -6.03 -24.14 24.93
C ALA A 184 -6.52 -22.70 24.96
N SER A 185 -6.93 -22.20 23.80
CA SER A 185 -7.20 -20.79 23.53
C SER A 185 -8.55 -20.53 22.86
N MET A 186 -9.23 -21.56 22.35
CA MET A 186 -10.41 -21.39 21.49
C MET A 186 -11.55 -22.36 21.86
N LEU A 187 -12.78 -21.84 21.78
CA LEU A 187 -14.04 -22.53 21.99
C LEU A 187 -14.90 -22.50 20.72
N ILE A 188 -15.30 -23.68 20.24
CA ILE A 188 -16.16 -23.83 19.06
C ILE A 188 -17.49 -24.46 19.49
N PRO A 189 -18.63 -23.75 19.34
CA PRO A 189 -19.94 -24.32 19.66
C PRO A 189 -20.41 -25.25 18.54
N VAL A 190 -20.78 -26.48 18.90
CA VAL A 190 -21.23 -27.51 17.95
C VAL A 190 -22.76 -27.50 17.86
N PRO A 191 -23.37 -27.41 16.65
CA PRO A 191 -24.82 -27.44 16.49
C PRO A 191 -25.47 -28.74 16.97
N VAL A 192 -26.70 -28.65 17.50
CA VAL A 192 -27.48 -29.82 17.93
C VAL A 192 -28.27 -30.37 16.73
N ALA A 193 -27.94 -31.57 16.27
CA ALA A 193 -28.69 -32.25 15.21
C ALA A 193 -30.08 -32.73 15.66
N GLU A 194 -30.23 -33.23 16.89
CA GLU A 194 -31.42 -33.98 17.34
C GLU A 194 -32.53 -33.14 17.98
N GLU A 195 -33.80 -33.57 17.79
CA GLU A 195 -34.98 -32.86 18.31
C GLU A 195 -35.35 -33.20 19.76
N LYS A 196 -35.03 -34.41 20.28
CA LYS A 196 -35.42 -34.84 21.64
C LYS A 196 -34.42 -35.84 22.24
N ARG A 197 -33.65 -35.38 23.23
CA ARG A 197 -32.84 -36.25 24.10
C ARG A 197 -33.37 -36.15 25.53
N TYR A 198 -33.63 -37.30 26.16
CA TYR A 198 -34.17 -37.36 27.53
C TYR A 198 -33.03 -37.22 28.55
N HIS A 199 -33.25 -36.45 29.62
CA HIS A 199 -32.32 -36.42 30.76
C HIS A 199 -32.20 -37.82 31.38
N VAL A 200 -31.04 -38.46 31.22
CA VAL A 200 -30.74 -39.73 31.88
C VAL A 200 -30.26 -39.44 33.30
N ARG A 201 -30.92 -40.02 34.31
CA ARG A 201 -30.61 -39.79 35.74
C ARG A 201 -29.29 -40.44 36.21
N ASN A 202 -28.61 -41.21 35.36
CA ASN A 202 -27.37 -41.92 35.69
C ASN A 202 -26.35 -41.74 34.55
N ASN A 203 -25.24 -41.05 34.81
CA ASN A 203 -24.24 -40.66 33.80
C ASN A 203 -23.10 -41.68 33.63
N GLU A 204 -23.02 -42.74 34.44
CA GLU A 204 -21.98 -43.76 34.32
C GLU A 204 -22.09 -44.52 32.98
N GLY A 205 -21.07 -44.39 32.12
CA GLY A 205 -21.01 -45.00 30.80
C GLY A 205 -21.74 -44.24 29.68
N THR A 206 -22.20 -43.01 29.93
CA THR A 206 -22.83 -42.18 28.88
C THR A 206 -21.79 -41.71 27.86
N ARG A 207 -22.09 -41.93 26.57
CA ARG A 207 -21.26 -41.48 25.44
C ARG A 207 -21.62 -40.06 25.02
N ALA A 208 -20.63 -39.33 24.49
CA ALA A 208 -20.81 -37.95 24.06
C ALA A 208 -21.61 -37.90 22.76
N HIS A 209 -22.76 -37.20 22.78
CA HIS A 209 -23.55 -36.99 21.56
C HIS A 209 -23.22 -35.64 20.92
N LEU A 210 -23.55 -35.50 19.65
CA LEU A 210 -23.36 -34.26 18.88
C LEU A 210 -24.23 -33.11 19.44
N GLY A 211 -23.68 -31.90 19.41
CA GLY A 211 -24.37 -30.69 19.85
C GLY A 211 -23.89 -30.18 21.20
N GLY A 212 -22.60 -29.98 21.35
CA GLY A 212 -21.93 -29.52 22.56
C GLY A 212 -20.89 -28.43 22.31
N LEU A 213 -19.70 -28.60 22.88
CA LEU A 213 -18.62 -27.63 22.85
C LEU A 213 -17.31 -28.33 22.51
N LEU A 214 -16.55 -27.76 21.58
CA LEU A 214 -15.18 -28.15 21.31
C LEU A 214 -14.21 -27.13 21.91
N VAL A 215 -13.19 -27.65 22.59
CA VAL A 215 -12.05 -26.90 23.10
C VAL A 215 -10.84 -27.24 22.24
N VAL A 216 -10.24 -26.23 21.64
CA VAL A 216 -9.08 -26.37 20.76
C VAL A 216 -7.82 -25.98 21.54
N GLY A 217 -6.97 -26.98 21.78
CA GLY A 217 -5.61 -26.84 22.32
C GLY A 217 -4.55 -26.85 21.23
N GLU A 218 -3.30 -26.56 21.62
CA GLU A 218 -2.16 -26.62 20.71
C GLU A 218 -1.74 -28.06 20.40
N THR A 219 -2.00 -29.00 21.31
CA THR A 219 -1.65 -30.42 21.23
C THR A 219 -2.86 -31.35 21.33
N LEU A 220 -3.95 -30.90 21.96
CA LEU A 220 -5.12 -31.71 22.25
C LEU A 220 -6.42 -31.01 21.87
N LEU A 221 -7.27 -31.71 21.12
CA LEU A 221 -8.67 -31.32 20.92
C LEU A 221 -9.55 -32.04 21.94
N THR A 222 -10.45 -31.33 22.60
CA THR A 222 -11.39 -31.92 23.57
C THR A 222 -12.82 -31.48 23.29
N TYR A 223 -13.68 -32.44 22.98
CA TYR A 223 -15.11 -32.25 22.81
C TYR A 223 -15.85 -32.54 24.11
N PHE A 224 -16.88 -31.75 24.43
CA PHE A 224 -17.82 -31.94 25.53
C PHE A 224 -19.26 -31.98 24.99
N ASP A 225 -20.03 -33.01 25.36
CA ASP A 225 -21.46 -33.07 25.09
C ASP A 225 -22.23 -31.97 25.86
N SER A 226 -23.28 -31.39 25.28
CA SER A 226 -24.06 -30.33 25.93
C SER A 226 -24.89 -30.77 27.11
N LEU A 227 -25.27 -32.05 27.24
CA LEU A 227 -26.18 -32.48 28.33
C LEU A 227 -25.45 -33.15 29.48
N THR A 228 -24.58 -34.12 29.19
CA THR A 228 -23.88 -34.90 30.21
C THR A 228 -22.47 -34.40 30.49
N TYR A 229 -21.94 -33.50 29.64
CA TYR A 229 -20.54 -33.06 29.66
C TYR A 229 -19.52 -34.23 29.64
N SER A 230 -19.96 -35.35 29.05
CA SER A 230 -19.07 -36.44 28.66
C SER A 230 -18.10 -35.93 27.60
N SER A 231 -16.83 -36.31 27.73
CA SER A 231 -15.74 -35.74 26.94
C SER A 231 -15.05 -36.77 26.07
N VAL A 232 -14.67 -36.35 24.86
CA VAL A 232 -13.85 -37.11 23.92
C VAL A 232 -12.64 -36.25 23.59
N SER A 233 -11.44 -36.81 23.69
CA SER A 233 -10.21 -36.08 23.39
C SER A 233 -9.40 -36.79 22.31
N SER A 234 -8.85 -36.03 21.37
CA SER A 234 -7.99 -36.52 20.30
C SER A 234 -6.71 -35.68 20.25
N ARG A 235 -5.57 -36.34 20.10
CA ARG A 235 -4.27 -35.66 19.97
C ARG A 235 -4.09 -35.14 18.55
N LEU A 236 -3.53 -33.95 18.43
CA LEU A 236 -3.11 -33.42 17.15
C LEU A 236 -1.88 -34.20 16.64
N PRO A 237 -1.75 -34.43 15.32
CA PRO A 237 -0.56 -35.06 14.75
C PRO A 237 0.71 -34.23 14.96
N GLU A 238 0.57 -32.90 14.86
CA GLU A 238 1.61 -31.89 15.07
C GLU A 238 1.04 -30.79 15.97
N PRO A 239 1.84 -30.18 16.86
CA PRO A 239 1.39 -29.05 17.65
C PRO A 239 1.12 -27.83 16.74
N LYS A 240 -0.03 -27.17 16.90
CA LYS A 240 -0.43 -26.03 16.08
C LYS A 240 -1.15 -24.97 16.90
N ILE A 241 -0.80 -23.71 16.66
CA ILE A 241 -1.41 -22.55 17.33
C ILE A 241 -2.55 -22.03 16.46
N TYR A 242 -3.77 -22.51 16.69
CA TYR A 242 -4.95 -22.05 15.95
C TYR A 242 -5.44 -20.68 16.42
N VAL A 243 -5.67 -19.78 15.46
CA VAL A 243 -6.05 -18.37 15.72
C VAL A 243 -7.43 -18.02 15.16
N ALA A 244 -7.91 -18.74 14.14
CA ALA A 244 -9.21 -18.50 13.53
C ALA A 244 -9.89 -19.81 13.11
N TRP A 245 -11.22 -19.80 13.05
CA TRP A 245 -12.01 -20.95 12.61
C TRP A 245 -13.26 -20.52 11.85
N ALA A 246 -13.79 -21.43 11.02
CA ALA A 246 -15.10 -21.29 10.39
C ALA A 246 -15.82 -22.64 10.31
N MET A 247 -17.13 -22.64 10.52
CA MET A 247 -17.97 -23.83 10.34
C MET A 247 -18.23 -24.07 8.86
N TYR A 248 -17.95 -25.29 8.38
CA TYR A 248 -18.37 -25.75 7.06
C TYR A 248 -19.76 -26.39 7.14
N ASP A 249 -19.92 -27.35 8.05
CA ASP A 249 -21.18 -28.02 8.40
C ASP A 249 -21.19 -28.40 9.89
N ASP A 250 -22.17 -29.22 10.32
CA ASP A 250 -22.34 -29.62 11.72
C ASP A 250 -21.19 -30.50 12.27
N THR A 251 -20.32 -31.03 11.41
CA THR A 251 -19.23 -31.96 11.73
C THR A 251 -17.85 -31.55 11.24
N HIS A 252 -17.76 -30.63 10.28
CA HIS A 252 -16.53 -30.19 9.64
C HIS A 252 -16.29 -28.69 9.91
N TYR A 253 -15.06 -28.36 10.30
CA TYR A 253 -14.63 -27.01 10.63
C TYR A 253 -13.29 -26.71 10.00
N PHE A 254 -13.15 -25.51 9.43
CA PHE A 254 -11.86 -24.98 9.02
C PHE A 254 -11.16 -24.37 10.22
N LEU A 255 -9.89 -24.69 10.41
CA LEU A 255 -9.03 -24.11 11.44
C LEU A 255 -7.79 -23.51 10.76
N ALA A 256 -7.47 -22.25 11.07
CA ALA A 256 -6.26 -21.59 10.57
C ALA A 256 -5.28 -21.32 11.72
N ASP A 257 -4.00 -21.59 11.47
CA ASP A 257 -2.93 -21.38 12.44
C ASP A 257 -2.21 -20.03 12.30
N ASP A 258 -1.36 -19.72 13.27
CA ASP A 258 -0.56 -18.48 13.31
C ASP A 258 0.48 -18.38 12.16
N TYR A 259 0.85 -19.51 11.55
CA TYR A 259 1.87 -19.60 10.48
C TYR A 259 1.25 -19.63 9.06
N GLY A 260 -0.07 -19.53 8.94
CA GLY A 260 -0.79 -19.54 7.67
C GLY A 260 -1.15 -20.94 7.15
N ARG A 261 -1.06 -22.01 7.95
CA ARG A 261 -1.60 -23.32 7.59
C ARG A 261 -3.12 -23.32 7.80
N LEU A 262 -3.83 -23.98 6.88
CA LEU A 262 -5.28 -24.16 6.94
C LEU A 262 -5.59 -25.65 7.02
N ASP A 263 -6.33 -26.06 8.05
CA ASP A 263 -6.70 -27.44 8.29
C ASP A 263 -8.21 -27.62 8.29
N LEU A 264 -8.66 -28.81 7.91
CA LEU A 264 -10.03 -29.28 8.10
C LEU A 264 -10.08 -30.22 9.30
N MET A 265 -10.81 -29.82 10.33
CA MET A 265 -11.14 -30.66 11.47
C MET A 265 -12.49 -31.34 11.27
N THR A 266 -12.52 -32.66 11.45
CA THR A 266 -13.70 -33.51 11.28
C THR A 266 -14.06 -34.19 12.60
N LEU A 267 -15.31 -34.04 13.03
CA LEU A 267 -15.89 -34.82 14.12
C LEU A 267 -16.26 -36.21 13.60
N GLU A 268 -15.56 -37.24 14.10
CA GLU A 268 -15.86 -38.62 13.77
C GLU A 268 -17.12 -39.06 14.53
N THR A 269 -18.20 -39.23 13.78
CA THR A 269 -19.51 -39.56 14.35
C THR A 269 -19.96 -40.97 13.99
N TYR A 270 -20.70 -41.58 14.92
CA TYR A 270 -21.35 -42.87 14.73
C TYR A 270 -22.84 -42.72 15.09
N SER A 271 -23.72 -43.14 14.19
CA SER A 271 -25.17 -43.06 14.40
C SER A 271 -25.68 -44.30 15.15
N GLU A 272 -26.32 -44.08 16.28
CA GLU A 272 -27.03 -45.09 17.07
C GLU A 272 -28.51 -44.69 17.25
N PRO A 273 -29.39 -45.63 17.65
CA PRO A 273 -30.81 -45.31 17.90
C PRO A 273 -31.05 -44.24 18.96
N THR A 274 -30.08 -44.02 19.85
CA THR A 274 -30.12 -42.99 20.90
C THR A 274 -29.63 -41.63 20.42
N GLY A 275 -29.02 -41.56 19.24
CA GLY A 275 -28.51 -40.34 18.64
C GLY A 275 -27.18 -40.49 17.91
N VAL A 276 -26.62 -39.36 17.47
CA VAL A 276 -25.32 -39.24 16.82
C VAL A 276 -24.25 -39.08 17.90
N ILE A 277 -23.37 -40.08 18.01
CA ILE A 277 -22.30 -40.14 19.01
C ILE A 277 -21.01 -39.63 18.39
N VAL A 278 -20.31 -38.75 19.09
CA VAL A 278 -18.95 -38.33 18.75
C VAL A 278 -17.99 -39.35 19.34
N THR A 279 -17.12 -39.91 18.49
CA THR A 279 -16.16 -40.97 18.86
C THR A 279 -14.71 -40.49 18.83
N GLY A 280 -14.41 -39.48 18.02
CA GLY A 280 -13.08 -38.92 17.85
C GLY A 280 -13.12 -37.63 17.05
N MET A 281 -11.94 -37.02 16.88
CA MET A 281 -11.70 -35.87 16.03
C MET A 281 -10.44 -36.13 15.19
N THR A 282 -10.51 -35.82 13.90
CA THR A 282 -9.36 -35.87 12.99
C THR A 282 -9.10 -34.51 12.38
N VAL A 283 -7.84 -34.24 12.06
CA VAL A 283 -7.40 -32.97 11.46
C VAL A 283 -6.54 -33.28 10.25
N GLU A 284 -6.90 -32.71 9.11
CA GLU A 284 -6.20 -32.88 7.84
C GLU A 284 -5.84 -31.53 7.21
N SER A 285 -4.60 -31.37 6.75
CA SER A 285 -4.13 -30.11 6.17
C SER A 285 -4.61 -29.91 4.74
N LEU A 286 -5.13 -28.71 4.46
CA LEU A 286 -5.49 -28.28 3.11
C LEU A 286 -4.26 -27.69 2.41
N LYS A 287 -4.08 -28.00 1.12
CA LYS A 287 -2.89 -27.59 0.35
C LYS A 287 -3.25 -27.01 -1.00
N PHE A 288 -2.38 -26.15 -1.53
CA PHE A 288 -2.45 -25.78 -2.94
C PHE A 288 -1.97 -26.97 -3.81
N PRO A 289 -2.58 -27.23 -4.98
CA PRO A 289 -2.28 -28.41 -5.79
C PRO A 289 -0.83 -28.50 -6.28
N ASN A 290 -0.19 -27.35 -6.55
CA ASN A 290 1.09 -27.26 -7.26
C ASN A 290 2.13 -26.36 -6.55
N SER A 291 1.88 -25.90 -5.32
CA SER A 291 2.83 -25.05 -4.59
C SER A 291 3.02 -25.51 -3.15
N GLY A 292 4.23 -25.29 -2.63
CA GLY A 292 4.51 -25.37 -1.19
C GLY A 292 4.07 -24.11 -0.44
N ASP A 293 3.37 -23.20 -1.12
CA ASP A 293 2.98 -21.92 -0.55
C ASP A 293 1.88 -22.10 0.48
N LEU A 294 1.88 -21.23 1.48
CA LEU A 294 0.85 -21.16 2.50
C LEU A 294 -0.08 -19.98 2.19
N PRO A 295 -1.38 -20.08 2.49
CA PRO A 295 -2.27 -18.93 2.44
C PRO A 295 -1.85 -17.87 3.45
N SER A 296 -2.45 -16.69 3.34
CA SER A 296 -2.20 -15.60 4.31
C SER A 296 -2.60 -16.00 5.73
N ARG A 297 -1.89 -15.50 6.74
CA ARG A 297 -2.28 -15.68 8.16
C ARG A 297 -3.69 -15.12 8.37
N ALA A 298 -4.63 -15.99 8.73
CA ALA A 298 -6.03 -15.58 8.91
C ALA A 298 -6.21 -14.80 10.21
N SER A 299 -6.79 -13.61 10.13
CA SER A 299 -7.37 -12.91 11.29
C SER A 299 -8.80 -13.40 11.55
N THR A 300 -9.55 -13.69 10.49
CA THR A 300 -10.88 -14.28 10.57
C THR A 300 -11.19 -15.11 9.32
N LEU A 301 -12.04 -16.12 9.47
CA LEU A 301 -12.50 -16.99 8.40
C LEU A 301 -14.01 -16.89 8.25
N VAL A 302 -14.49 -16.75 7.02
CA VAL A 302 -15.92 -16.70 6.71
C VAL A 302 -16.23 -17.68 5.58
N TYR A 303 -16.92 -18.77 5.90
CA TYR A 303 -17.41 -19.69 4.90
C TYR A 303 -18.65 -19.12 4.21
N MET A 304 -18.61 -18.97 2.88
CA MET A 304 -19.65 -18.33 2.08
C MET A 304 -20.60 -19.34 1.42
N GLY A 305 -20.37 -20.65 1.61
CA GLY A 305 -21.12 -21.72 0.92
C GLY A 305 -20.45 -22.14 -0.39
N ASN A 306 -20.88 -23.28 -0.95
CA ASN A 306 -20.38 -23.84 -2.22
C ASN A 306 -18.85 -23.99 -2.28
N GLY A 307 -18.21 -24.38 -1.18
CA GLY A 307 -16.75 -24.51 -1.12
C GLY A 307 -15.99 -23.18 -1.10
N MET A 308 -16.68 -22.04 -1.07
CA MET A 308 -16.05 -20.71 -1.03
C MET A 308 -15.72 -20.32 0.41
N LEU A 309 -14.44 -20.07 0.70
CA LEU A 309 -13.95 -19.59 1.98
C LEU A 309 -13.28 -18.22 1.80
N PHE A 310 -13.79 -17.21 2.50
CA PHE A 310 -13.12 -15.92 2.60
C PHE A 310 -12.16 -15.92 3.79
N LEU A 311 -10.88 -15.70 3.50
CA LEU A 311 -9.82 -15.55 4.48
C LEU A 311 -9.46 -14.07 4.56
N ALA A 312 -9.82 -13.44 5.68
CA ALA A 312 -9.43 -12.06 5.95
C ALA A 312 -8.14 -12.05 6.76
N SER A 313 -7.13 -11.34 6.25
CA SER A 313 -5.82 -11.20 6.88
C SER A 313 -5.52 -9.73 7.16
N HIS A 314 -5.06 -9.44 8.39
CA HIS A 314 -4.49 -8.13 8.75
C HIS A 314 -2.99 -8.05 8.47
N HIS A 315 -2.28 -9.18 8.43
CA HIS A 315 -0.82 -9.24 8.31
C HIS A 315 -0.34 -9.54 6.87
N GLY A 316 -1.26 -9.60 5.93
CA GLY A 316 -1.02 -9.92 4.53
C GLY A 316 -2.27 -9.69 3.69
N ASP A 317 -2.21 -10.06 2.42
CA ASP A 317 -3.33 -9.90 1.49
C ASP A 317 -4.49 -10.84 1.87
N SER A 318 -5.71 -10.32 1.82
CA SER A 318 -6.91 -11.14 2.06
C SER A 318 -7.23 -11.98 0.83
N GLN A 319 -7.78 -13.17 1.01
CA GLN A 319 -7.92 -14.16 -0.06
C GLN A 319 -9.33 -14.75 -0.09
N LEU A 320 -9.88 -14.91 -1.30
CA LEU A 320 -11.07 -15.72 -1.54
C LEU A 320 -10.63 -17.05 -2.12
N LEU A 321 -10.87 -18.12 -1.37
CA LEU A 321 -10.43 -19.48 -1.71
C LEU A 321 -11.63 -20.34 -2.11
N HIS A 322 -11.43 -21.22 -3.09
CA HIS A 322 -12.31 -22.35 -3.36
C HIS A 322 -11.67 -23.62 -2.82
N ILE A 323 -12.39 -24.32 -1.95
CA ILE A 323 -11.93 -25.53 -1.28
C ILE A 323 -12.64 -26.72 -1.86
N ASP A 324 -11.86 -27.66 -2.39
CA ASP A 324 -12.31 -29.00 -2.74
C ASP A 324 -12.01 -29.94 -1.57
N LEU A 325 -13.07 -30.35 -0.87
CA LEU A 325 -12.96 -31.21 0.29
C LEU A 325 -12.56 -32.64 -0.06
N ASP A 326 -12.89 -33.15 -1.25
CA ASP A 326 -12.60 -34.53 -1.64
C ASP A 326 -11.10 -34.70 -1.89
N SER A 327 -10.49 -33.72 -2.56
CA SER A 327 -9.05 -33.70 -2.82
C SER A 327 -8.22 -33.03 -1.72
N ARG A 328 -8.88 -32.41 -0.73
CA ARG A 328 -8.24 -31.58 0.31
C ARG A 328 -7.38 -30.46 -0.29
N THR A 329 -7.80 -29.93 -1.44
CA THR A 329 -7.09 -28.85 -2.14
C THR A 329 -7.84 -27.53 -2.06
N MET A 330 -7.07 -26.44 -2.09
CA MET A 330 -7.60 -25.08 -2.15
C MET A 330 -7.06 -24.35 -3.38
N TYR A 331 -7.88 -23.44 -3.93
CA TYR A 331 -7.55 -22.65 -5.12
C TYR A 331 -7.85 -21.17 -4.84
N PRO A 332 -6.90 -20.25 -5.09
CA PRO A 332 -7.18 -18.83 -4.94
C PRO A 332 -8.03 -18.35 -6.11
N ILE A 333 -9.19 -17.76 -5.82
CA ILE A 333 -10.07 -17.12 -6.81
C ILE A 333 -9.74 -15.64 -6.95
N GLN A 334 -9.52 -14.97 -5.82
CA GLN A 334 -9.28 -13.53 -5.79
C GLN A 334 -8.37 -13.19 -4.60
N VAL A 335 -7.44 -12.29 -4.83
CA VAL A 335 -6.58 -11.69 -3.80
C VAL A 335 -6.97 -10.22 -3.66
N LEU A 336 -7.11 -9.75 -2.42
CA LEU A 336 -7.41 -8.37 -2.07
C LEU A 336 -6.18 -7.80 -1.38
N LEU A 337 -5.54 -6.82 -2.01
CA LEU A 337 -4.30 -6.23 -1.51
C LEU A 337 -4.54 -5.56 -0.16
N ASN A 338 -3.60 -5.75 0.76
CA ASN A 338 -3.59 -5.14 2.07
C ASN A 338 -2.20 -4.55 2.36
N ASN A 339 -2.16 -3.26 2.70
CA ASN A 339 -0.92 -2.56 3.07
C ASN A 339 -0.59 -2.70 4.57
N GLY A 340 -1.53 -3.19 5.37
CA GLY A 340 -1.38 -3.33 6.81
C GLY A 340 -0.53 -4.54 7.22
N PRO A 341 0.23 -4.45 8.31
CA PRO A 341 0.70 -3.21 8.95
C PRO A 341 1.84 -2.55 8.14
N ILE A 342 1.82 -1.21 8.01
CA ILE A 342 2.98 -0.46 7.52
C ILE A 342 3.93 -0.27 8.70
N LEU A 343 5.07 -0.96 8.68
CA LEU A 343 6.06 -0.91 9.76
C LEU A 343 7.06 0.23 9.58
N ASP A 344 7.49 0.43 8.34
CA ASP A 344 8.39 1.52 7.96
C ASP A 344 8.21 1.83 6.47
N PHE A 345 8.55 3.06 6.05
CA PHE A 345 8.57 3.40 4.63
C PHE A 345 9.62 4.44 4.31
N ALA A 346 10.01 4.49 3.04
CA ALA A 346 10.88 5.50 2.46
C ALA A 346 10.19 6.17 1.27
N ILE A 347 10.47 7.46 1.10
CA ILE A 347 9.98 8.24 -0.03
C ILE A 347 11.13 8.35 -1.03
N MET A 348 10.87 7.93 -2.26
CA MET A 348 11.82 7.98 -3.37
C MET A 348 11.29 8.89 -4.46
N ASP A 349 12.16 9.76 -4.98
CA ASP A 349 11.86 10.58 -6.16
C ASP A 349 12.73 10.13 -7.34
N MET A 350 12.10 9.52 -8.34
CA MET A 350 12.78 9.11 -9.58
C MET A 350 12.92 10.25 -10.59
N GLY A 351 12.24 11.38 -10.36
CA GLY A 351 12.13 12.49 -11.30
C GLY A 351 13.27 13.51 -11.24
N ASN A 352 14.06 13.54 -10.17
CA ASN A 352 15.04 14.62 -9.95
C ASN A 352 16.41 14.07 -9.48
N ARG A 353 17.14 13.41 -10.40
CA ARG A 353 18.47 12.82 -10.13
C ARG A 353 19.62 13.82 -10.20
N GLU A 354 19.45 14.94 -10.89
CA GLU A 354 20.51 15.92 -11.18
C GLU A 354 20.28 17.24 -10.43
N GLY A 355 20.75 17.30 -9.17
CA GLY A 355 21.40 18.51 -8.64
C GLY A 355 20.57 19.69 -8.13
N ASP A 356 19.24 19.63 -8.03
CA ASP A 356 18.49 20.64 -7.27
C ASP A 356 17.53 20.01 -6.24
N PRO A 357 18.06 19.58 -5.07
CA PRO A 357 17.26 19.00 -4.00
C PRO A 357 16.28 20.00 -3.35
N GLN A 358 16.20 21.25 -3.82
CA GLN A 358 15.44 22.32 -3.15
C GLN A 358 14.31 22.97 -3.96
N GLN A 359 14.06 22.63 -5.23
CA GLN A 359 13.08 23.41 -6.04
C GLN A 359 11.95 22.62 -6.73
N GLY A 360 11.92 21.28 -6.65
CA GLY A 360 10.81 20.49 -7.17
C GLY A 360 9.83 20.08 -6.07
N ASN A 361 8.52 20.27 -6.27
CA ASN A 361 7.53 19.51 -5.50
C ASN A 361 7.77 18.03 -5.79
N VAL A 362 8.40 17.32 -4.86
CA VAL A 362 8.74 15.89 -4.95
C VAL A 362 7.56 15.06 -5.47
N PHE A 363 6.33 15.39 -5.04
CA PHE A 363 5.13 14.65 -5.42
C PHE A 363 4.42 15.15 -6.70
N SER A 364 4.64 16.39 -7.13
CA SER A 364 4.00 16.92 -8.36
C SER A 364 4.63 16.36 -9.64
N SER A 365 5.77 15.66 -9.55
CA SER A 365 6.43 15.02 -10.69
C SER A 365 5.62 13.83 -11.25
N GLY A 366 4.71 13.24 -10.46
CA GLY A 366 4.00 12.00 -10.79
C GLY A 366 4.86 10.73 -10.70
N GLN A 367 6.14 10.87 -10.31
CA GLN A 367 7.13 9.78 -10.20
C GLN A 367 7.62 9.53 -8.78
N ALA A 368 7.14 10.33 -7.80
CA ALA A 368 7.39 10.00 -6.40
C ALA A 368 6.73 8.66 -6.04
N MET A 369 7.51 7.84 -5.37
CA MET A 369 7.13 6.49 -4.96
C MET A 369 7.32 6.37 -3.46
N ILE A 370 6.32 5.84 -2.78
CA ILE A 370 6.44 5.40 -1.39
C ILE A 370 6.72 3.92 -1.42
N VAL A 371 7.87 3.51 -0.88
CA VAL A 371 8.22 2.09 -0.71
C VAL A 371 8.06 1.75 0.75
N ALA A 372 7.05 0.93 1.06
CA ALA A 372 6.66 0.56 2.41
C ALA A 372 6.94 -0.92 2.71
N GLY A 373 7.48 -1.19 3.88
CA GLY A 373 7.53 -2.53 4.46
C GLY A 373 6.19 -2.87 5.09
N CYS A 374 5.46 -3.80 4.46
CA CYS A 374 4.09 -4.15 4.80
C CYS A 374 3.96 -5.64 5.16
N GLY A 375 2.95 -5.96 5.96
CA GLY A 375 2.69 -7.34 6.37
C GLY A 375 3.69 -7.86 7.40
N ALA A 376 3.51 -9.13 7.79
CA ALA A 376 4.38 -9.77 8.76
C ALA A 376 4.74 -11.21 8.38
N TYR A 377 5.93 -11.62 8.81
CA TYR A 377 6.49 -12.97 8.70
C TYR A 377 6.41 -13.48 7.26
N ASN A 378 5.83 -14.66 7.03
CA ASN A 378 5.72 -15.27 5.70
C ASN A 378 4.87 -14.43 4.72
N ASN A 379 4.03 -13.51 5.23
CA ASN A 379 3.23 -12.60 4.42
C ASN A 379 3.84 -11.20 4.28
N GLY A 380 5.07 -11.00 4.78
CA GLY A 380 5.79 -9.73 4.63
C GLY A 380 6.15 -9.45 3.17
N SER A 381 5.93 -8.20 2.76
CA SER A 381 6.07 -7.72 1.39
C SER A 381 6.58 -6.27 1.37
N LEU A 382 7.17 -5.86 0.26
CA LEU A 382 7.36 -4.46 -0.07
C LEU A 382 6.19 -3.98 -0.92
N ARG A 383 5.60 -2.85 -0.55
CA ARG A 383 4.56 -2.18 -1.34
C ARG A 383 5.15 -0.93 -1.96
N SER A 384 5.08 -0.82 -3.28
CA SER A 384 5.37 0.41 -3.99
C SER A 384 4.06 1.12 -4.29
N ILE A 385 3.91 2.31 -3.72
CA ILE A 385 2.68 3.11 -3.76
C ILE A 385 3.03 4.37 -4.54
N ARG A 386 2.39 4.54 -5.71
CA ARG A 386 2.64 5.62 -6.65
C ARG A 386 1.34 6.30 -7.06
N SER A 387 1.38 7.62 -7.29
CA SER A 387 0.27 8.31 -7.95
C SER A 387 0.40 8.08 -9.46
N GLY A 388 -0.65 7.54 -10.08
CA GLY A 388 -0.64 7.18 -11.48
C GLY A 388 -1.96 7.50 -12.17
N ILE A 389 -2.02 7.19 -13.46
CA ILE A 389 -3.21 7.32 -14.29
C ILE A 389 -3.84 5.94 -14.48
N GLY A 390 -5.15 5.88 -14.22
CA GLY A 390 -5.97 4.69 -14.46
C GLY A 390 -6.24 4.46 -15.95
N LEU A 391 -6.26 3.19 -16.35
CA LEU A 391 -6.72 2.76 -17.67
C LEU A 391 -7.98 1.91 -17.49
N GLU A 392 -9.08 2.33 -18.11
CA GLU A 392 -10.34 1.58 -18.10
C GLU A 392 -10.39 0.66 -19.32
N ASP A 393 -10.43 -0.66 -19.09
CA ASP A 393 -10.51 -1.67 -20.16
C ASP A 393 -11.96 -1.80 -20.68
N TYR A 394 -12.21 -1.42 -21.94
CA TYR A 394 -13.49 -1.62 -22.63
C TYR A 394 -13.60 -2.99 -23.31
N GLY A 395 -12.47 -3.55 -23.74
CA GLY A 395 -12.45 -4.84 -24.42
C GLY A 395 -11.05 -5.43 -24.54
N VAL A 396 -10.99 -6.76 -24.62
CA VAL A 396 -9.74 -7.51 -24.79
C VAL A 396 -9.83 -8.37 -26.04
N LEU A 397 -8.85 -8.21 -26.93
CA LEU A 397 -8.68 -8.96 -28.17
C LEU A 397 -7.60 -10.02 -27.94
N PRO A 398 -7.87 -11.31 -28.21
CA PRO A 398 -6.92 -12.40 -28.02
C PRO A 398 -5.86 -12.42 -29.14
N ILE A 399 -5.07 -11.35 -29.21
CA ILE A 399 -3.98 -11.15 -30.18
C ILE A 399 -2.67 -11.17 -29.40
N GLU A 400 -1.95 -12.29 -29.45
CA GLU A 400 -0.69 -12.50 -28.74
C GLU A 400 0.51 -11.96 -29.54
N ASN A 401 1.51 -11.40 -28.84
CA ASN A 401 2.81 -11.01 -29.39
C ASN A 401 2.78 -9.97 -30.54
N ALA A 402 1.80 -9.06 -30.56
CA ALA A 402 1.80 -7.95 -31.52
C ALA A 402 2.90 -6.93 -31.14
N ARG A 403 3.88 -6.71 -32.04
CA ARG A 403 5.04 -5.85 -31.77
C ARG A 403 4.73 -4.36 -31.90
N GLN A 404 3.88 -4.02 -32.86
CA GLN A 404 3.44 -2.66 -33.14
C GLN A 404 1.99 -2.66 -33.59
N LEU A 405 1.26 -1.64 -33.16
CA LEU A 405 -0.10 -1.36 -33.56
C LEU A 405 -0.14 -0.08 -34.38
N PHE A 406 -0.92 -0.08 -35.47
CA PHE A 406 -1.20 1.11 -36.26
C PHE A 406 -2.69 1.24 -36.49
N THR A 407 -3.15 2.48 -36.62
CA THR A 407 -4.55 2.80 -36.82
C THR A 407 -4.73 3.74 -37.99
N PHE A 408 -5.78 3.52 -38.78
CA PHE A 408 -6.13 4.39 -39.91
C PHE A 408 -7.63 4.32 -40.22
N LYS A 409 -8.08 5.24 -41.07
CA LYS A 409 -9.46 5.36 -41.56
C LYS A 409 -9.59 4.69 -42.92
N SER A 410 -10.61 3.86 -43.08
CA SER A 410 -11.02 3.29 -44.36
C SER A 410 -11.70 4.34 -45.24
N HIS A 411 -11.99 3.97 -46.49
CA HIS A 411 -12.60 4.90 -47.44
C HIS A 411 -14.03 5.30 -47.01
N GLY A 412 -14.21 6.58 -46.68
CA GLY A 412 -15.51 7.15 -46.36
C GLY A 412 -15.85 7.13 -44.86
N SER A 413 -14.99 6.58 -44.02
CA SER A 413 -15.13 6.66 -42.56
C SER A 413 -14.70 8.03 -42.04
N GLU A 414 -15.46 8.60 -41.11
CA GLU A 414 -15.10 9.84 -40.41
C GLU A 414 -14.13 9.59 -39.24
N LYS A 415 -14.27 8.45 -38.56
CA LYS A 415 -13.46 8.01 -37.43
C LYS A 415 -12.54 6.84 -37.80
N VAL A 416 -11.63 6.47 -36.89
CA VAL A 416 -10.75 5.32 -37.09
C VAL A 416 -11.59 4.04 -37.02
N ASP A 417 -11.43 3.18 -38.01
CA ASP A 417 -12.13 1.91 -38.13
C ASP A 417 -11.21 0.74 -38.51
N MET A 418 -9.93 1.00 -38.82
CA MET A 418 -8.96 -0.02 -39.20
C MET A 418 -7.79 -0.07 -38.24
N VAL A 419 -7.45 -1.29 -37.79
CA VAL A 419 -6.32 -1.59 -36.91
C VAL A 419 -5.39 -2.57 -37.59
N VAL A 420 -4.09 -2.27 -37.61
CA VAL A 420 -3.04 -3.13 -38.12
C VAL A 420 -2.18 -3.62 -36.97
N ALA A 421 -2.11 -4.93 -36.79
CA ALA A 421 -1.20 -5.57 -35.86
C ALA A 421 0.00 -6.14 -36.63
N SER A 422 1.20 -5.62 -36.34
CA SER A 422 2.46 -6.06 -36.94
C SER A 422 3.17 -7.10 -36.06
N PHE A 423 3.55 -8.21 -36.66
CA PHE A 423 4.30 -9.31 -36.03
C PHE A 423 5.64 -9.49 -36.72
N VAL A 424 6.50 -10.37 -36.18
CA VAL A 424 7.85 -10.63 -36.72
C VAL A 424 7.84 -11.06 -38.19
N LEU A 425 6.84 -11.84 -38.59
CA LEU A 425 6.81 -12.51 -39.90
C LEU A 425 5.50 -12.25 -40.68
N GLN A 426 4.58 -11.45 -40.14
CA GLN A 426 3.29 -11.20 -40.76
C GLN A 426 2.65 -9.92 -40.24
N THR A 427 1.64 -9.45 -40.96
CA THR A 427 0.78 -8.33 -40.57
C THR A 427 -0.67 -8.80 -40.63
N ARG A 428 -1.47 -8.49 -39.61
CA ARG A 428 -2.93 -8.76 -39.57
C ARG A 428 -3.70 -7.45 -39.51
N ILE A 429 -4.87 -7.40 -40.12
CA ILE A 429 -5.71 -6.20 -40.22
C ILE A 429 -7.09 -6.53 -39.66
N PHE A 430 -7.62 -5.65 -38.83
CA PHE A 430 -8.92 -5.75 -38.20
C PHE A 430 -9.75 -4.52 -38.54
N GLN A 431 -11.00 -4.73 -38.92
CA GLN A 431 -12.00 -3.69 -39.16
C GLN A 431 -12.96 -3.65 -37.98
N PHE A 432 -13.22 -2.45 -37.48
CA PHE A 432 -14.14 -2.16 -36.39
C PHE A 432 -15.39 -1.49 -36.96
N GLU A 433 -16.51 -2.16 -36.82
CA GLU A 433 -17.80 -1.64 -37.26
C GLU A 433 -18.40 -0.70 -36.19
N ALA A 434 -19.32 0.17 -36.60
CA ALA A 434 -19.97 1.15 -35.70
C ALA A 434 -20.75 0.50 -34.55
N ASN A 435 -21.16 -0.76 -34.70
CA ASN A 435 -21.85 -1.54 -33.66
C ASN A 435 -20.88 -2.21 -32.65
N GLY A 436 -19.57 -2.06 -32.84
CA GLY A 436 -18.53 -2.68 -32.01
C GLY A 436 -18.13 -4.09 -32.43
N GLU A 437 -18.66 -4.62 -33.54
CA GLU A 437 -18.19 -5.89 -34.12
C GLU A 437 -16.81 -5.72 -34.77
N ILE A 438 -16.00 -6.78 -34.68
CA ILE A 438 -14.61 -6.77 -35.13
C ILE A 438 -14.42 -7.91 -36.13
N GLU A 439 -14.02 -7.56 -37.36
CA GLU A 439 -13.74 -8.51 -38.43
C GLU A 439 -12.26 -8.52 -38.79
N GLU A 440 -11.65 -9.70 -38.86
CA GLU A 440 -10.29 -9.85 -39.39
C GLU A 440 -10.31 -9.97 -40.92
N LEU A 441 -9.53 -9.14 -41.60
CA LEU A 441 -9.46 -9.12 -43.05
C LEU A 441 -8.25 -9.92 -43.56
N SER A 442 -8.53 -10.88 -44.45
CA SER A 442 -7.49 -11.69 -45.12
C SER A 442 -6.79 -10.97 -46.28
N HIS A 443 -7.34 -9.86 -46.76
CA HIS A 443 -6.76 -9.03 -47.82
C HIS A 443 -7.28 -7.59 -47.74
N PHE A 444 -6.39 -6.60 -47.88
CA PHE A 444 -6.77 -5.19 -47.90
C PHE A 444 -5.96 -4.41 -48.94
N VAL A 445 -6.63 -3.83 -49.95
CA VAL A 445 -6.09 -2.86 -50.95
C VAL A 445 -4.77 -3.27 -51.67
N GLY A 446 -4.37 -4.55 -51.57
CA GLY A 446 -3.10 -5.05 -52.12
C GLY A 446 -1.89 -4.88 -51.18
N MET A 447 -2.11 -4.62 -49.89
CA MET A 447 -1.07 -4.66 -48.86
C MET A 447 -0.45 -6.06 -48.75
N GLU A 448 0.88 -6.11 -48.57
CA GLU A 448 1.60 -7.35 -48.31
C GLU A 448 1.48 -7.74 -46.83
N LEU A 449 0.70 -8.79 -46.54
CA LEU A 449 0.45 -9.27 -45.17
C LEU A 449 1.47 -10.31 -44.67
N HIS A 450 2.35 -10.80 -45.55
CA HIS A 450 3.38 -11.81 -45.23
C HIS A 450 4.70 -11.22 -44.75
N HIS A 451 4.76 -9.91 -44.55
CA HIS A 451 5.92 -9.19 -44.03
C HIS A 451 5.50 -8.37 -42.82
N ASP A 452 6.47 -7.96 -42.01
CA ASP A 452 6.27 -7.02 -40.94
C ASP A 452 6.00 -5.61 -41.49
N THR A 453 5.05 -4.93 -40.88
CA THR A 453 4.74 -3.53 -41.18
C THR A 453 5.48 -2.63 -40.19
N LEU A 454 6.23 -1.67 -40.71
CA LEU A 454 7.00 -0.69 -39.92
C LEU A 454 6.21 0.62 -39.72
N LEU A 455 5.32 0.96 -40.65
CA LEU A 455 4.42 2.11 -40.55
C LEU A 455 3.18 1.88 -41.44
N ALA A 456 1.99 2.16 -40.90
CA ALA A 456 0.76 2.27 -41.69
C ALA A 456 -0.06 3.49 -41.20
N THR A 457 -0.38 4.43 -42.09
CA THR A 457 -1.13 5.65 -41.71
C THR A 457 -1.81 6.33 -42.90
N ASN A 458 -2.84 7.14 -42.65
CA ASN A 458 -3.46 7.95 -43.69
C ASN A 458 -2.61 9.17 -44.04
N LEU A 459 -2.50 9.45 -45.33
CA LEU A 459 -1.99 10.70 -45.86
C LEU A 459 -3.08 11.80 -45.82
N PRO A 460 -2.72 13.10 -45.85
CA PRO A 460 -3.68 14.20 -45.82
C PRO A 460 -4.72 14.18 -46.96
N ASN A 461 -4.40 13.51 -48.07
CA ASN A 461 -5.29 13.34 -49.22
C ASN A 461 -6.28 12.15 -49.06
N GLY A 462 -6.17 11.38 -47.97
CA GLY A 462 -6.98 10.20 -47.67
C GLY A 462 -6.43 8.89 -48.22
N ASP A 463 -5.25 8.88 -48.85
CA ASP A 463 -4.57 7.65 -49.27
C ASP A 463 -3.90 6.95 -48.08
N LEU A 464 -3.54 5.67 -48.24
CA LEU A 464 -2.85 4.90 -47.22
C LEU A 464 -1.36 4.79 -47.56
N LEU A 465 -0.50 5.21 -46.62
CA LEU A 465 0.93 4.96 -46.66
C LEU A 465 1.22 3.66 -45.91
N HIS A 466 1.93 2.73 -46.55
CA HIS A 466 2.35 1.45 -45.98
C HIS A 466 3.86 1.25 -46.19
N VAL A 467 4.59 1.00 -45.12
CA VAL A 467 6.05 0.80 -45.15
C VAL A 467 6.38 -0.58 -44.57
N THR A 468 7.12 -1.36 -45.35
CA THR A 468 7.71 -2.64 -44.94
C THR A 468 9.23 -2.52 -44.90
N GLN A 469 9.95 -3.57 -44.49
CA GLN A 469 11.42 -3.58 -44.57
C GLN A 469 11.99 -3.39 -45.98
N SER A 470 11.18 -3.63 -47.04
CA SER A 470 11.64 -3.69 -48.43
C SER A 470 11.12 -2.58 -49.35
N ALA A 471 10.02 -1.93 -48.98
CA ALA A 471 9.33 -0.98 -49.83
C ALA A 471 8.49 0.04 -49.04
N VAL A 472 8.30 1.20 -49.67
CA VAL A 472 7.33 2.22 -49.28
C VAL A 472 6.26 2.25 -50.37
N ASP A 473 5.02 1.94 -50.02
CA ASP A 473 3.89 1.89 -50.95
C ASP A 473 2.81 2.89 -50.52
N VAL A 474 2.22 3.59 -51.50
CA VAL A 474 1.06 4.46 -51.31
C VAL A 474 -0.14 3.88 -52.05
N PHE A 475 -1.25 3.73 -51.36
CA PHE A 475 -2.47 3.11 -51.87
C PHE A 475 -3.64 4.10 -51.90
N ASP A 476 -4.31 4.21 -53.04
CA ASP A 476 -5.55 4.97 -53.19
C ASP A 476 -6.70 4.12 -52.65
N LEU A 477 -7.25 4.54 -51.50
CA LEU A 477 -8.35 3.84 -50.84
C LEU A 477 -9.66 3.94 -51.63
N LYS A 478 -9.84 4.96 -52.48
CA LYS A 478 -11.04 5.15 -53.32
C LYS A 478 -11.03 4.20 -54.51
N LYS A 479 -9.90 4.11 -55.20
CA LYS A 479 -9.72 3.25 -56.38
C LYS A 479 -9.27 1.83 -56.03
N LYS A 480 -8.98 1.57 -54.76
CA LYS A 480 -8.48 0.30 -54.21
C LYS A 480 -7.26 -0.22 -54.99
N GLY A 481 -6.26 0.64 -55.17
CA GLY A 481 -5.08 0.30 -55.95
C GLY A 481 -3.83 1.08 -55.52
N ARG A 482 -2.66 0.53 -55.85
CA ARG A 482 -1.36 1.13 -55.54
C ARG A 482 -1.05 2.29 -56.49
N VAL A 483 -0.74 3.46 -55.93
CA VAL A 483 -0.48 4.72 -56.64
C VAL A 483 1.01 4.85 -56.93
N SER A 484 1.83 4.74 -55.89
CA SER A 484 3.28 4.88 -55.99
C SER A 484 3.96 3.83 -55.12
N THR A 485 5.15 3.43 -55.56
CA THR A 485 6.03 2.50 -54.87
C THR A 485 7.43 3.10 -54.94
N TRP A 486 8.07 3.22 -53.79
CA TRP A 486 9.48 3.53 -53.70
C TRP A 486 10.24 2.33 -53.14
N ARG A 487 11.28 1.93 -53.86
CA ARG A 487 12.24 0.89 -53.44
C ARG A 487 13.64 1.46 -53.56
N ASN A 488 14.46 1.20 -52.55
CA ASN A 488 15.85 1.65 -52.57
C ASN A 488 16.63 0.92 -53.66
N ARG A 489 17.56 1.63 -54.32
CA ARG A 489 18.45 1.05 -55.34
C ARG A 489 19.69 0.38 -54.74
N VAL A 490 19.90 0.55 -53.44
CA VAL A 490 21.03 0.03 -52.66
C VAL A 490 20.58 -1.22 -51.89
N PRO A 491 21.39 -2.28 -51.81
CA PRO A 491 21.09 -3.41 -50.92
C PRO A 491 21.05 -2.93 -49.47
N GLY A 492 20.00 -3.33 -48.76
CA GLY A 492 19.78 -3.03 -47.34
C GLY A 492 18.30 -3.06 -46.99
N THR A 493 18.01 -3.20 -45.70
CA THR A 493 16.64 -3.23 -45.17
C THR A 493 16.32 -1.95 -44.42
N ILE A 494 15.06 -1.52 -44.48
CA ILE A 494 14.60 -0.39 -43.67
C ILE A 494 14.56 -0.84 -42.21
N THR A 495 15.32 -0.20 -41.34
CA THR A 495 15.41 -0.53 -39.91
C THR A 495 14.57 0.39 -39.04
N SER A 496 14.34 1.63 -39.48
CA SER A 496 13.55 2.63 -38.74
C SER A 496 12.87 3.60 -39.70
N VAL A 497 11.67 4.06 -39.32
CA VAL A 497 10.83 4.94 -40.13
C VAL A 497 10.11 5.96 -39.24
N SER A 498 9.94 7.18 -39.72
CA SER A 498 9.10 8.20 -39.07
C SER A 498 8.47 9.13 -40.12
N TYR A 499 7.26 9.63 -39.83
CA TYR A 499 6.42 10.39 -40.75
C TYR A 499 5.80 11.59 -40.03
N ASN A 500 5.72 12.73 -40.73
CA ASN A 500 5.14 13.96 -40.18
C ASN A 500 4.10 14.67 -41.08
N GLY A 501 3.50 13.95 -42.03
CA GLY A 501 2.55 14.52 -42.99
C GLY A 501 3.18 14.93 -44.32
N LYS A 502 4.38 15.52 -44.30
CA LYS A 502 5.05 16.04 -45.50
C LYS A 502 6.24 15.20 -45.93
N TRP A 503 7.02 14.73 -44.96
CA TRP A 503 8.24 13.97 -45.18
C TRP A 503 8.14 12.59 -44.55
N LEU A 504 8.76 11.60 -45.21
CA LEU A 504 9.00 10.27 -44.65
C LEU A 504 10.50 10.10 -44.45
N LEU A 505 10.94 9.94 -43.20
CA LEU A 505 12.33 9.73 -42.82
C LEU A 505 12.58 8.24 -42.60
N LEU A 506 13.60 7.69 -43.28
CA LEU A 506 13.94 6.27 -43.29
C LEU A 506 15.41 6.08 -42.96
N CYS A 507 15.72 5.00 -42.23
CA CYS A 507 17.08 4.52 -42.03
C CYS A 507 17.25 3.13 -42.63
N PHE A 508 18.37 2.92 -43.33
CA PHE A 508 18.77 1.63 -43.88
C PHE A 508 20.03 1.13 -43.18
N ASP A 509 19.96 -0.12 -42.68
CA ASP A 509 21.03 -0.86 -42.02
C ASP A 509 21.86 -0.01 -41.01
N GLY A 510 21.22 0.97 -40.37
CA GLY A 510 21.86 1.88 -39.40
C GLY A 510 22.88 2.88 -39.97
N THR A 511 23.04 3.01 -41.30
CA THR A 511 24.15 3.81 -41.89
C THR A 511 23.71 4.79 -42.99
N THR A 512 22.54 4.58 -43.58
CA THR A 512 22.04 5.45 -44.65
C THR A 512 20.71 6.09 -44.24
N LEU A 513 20.68 7.42 -44.22
CA LEU A 513 19.49 8.21 -43.95
C LEU A 513 18.85 8.63 -45.28
N VAL A 514 17.54 8.46 -45.40
CA VAL A 514 16.77 8.82 -46.59
C VAL A 514 15.55 9.62 -46.15
N SER A 515 15.32 10.80 -46.73
CA SER A 515 14.06 11.51 -46.62
C SER A 515 13.32 11.47 -47.96
N LEU A 516 12.03 11.12 -47.93
CA LEU A 516 11.15 11.17 -49.09
C LEU A 516 10.14 12.31 -48.92
N ASN A 517 10.02 13.16 -49.93
CA ASN A 517 8.97 14.17 -49.99
C ASN A 517 7.68 13.55 -50.53
N LEU A 518 6.61 13.56 -49.73
CA LEU A 518 5.32 12.98 -50.11
C LEU A 518 4.51 13.87 -51.08
N GLU A 519 4.77 15.18 -51.08
CA GLU A 519 4.14 16.14 -52.00
C GLU A 519 4.79 16.14 -53.39
N GLU A 520 6.06 15.74 -53.48
CA GLU A 520 6.85 15.65 -54.73
C GLU A 520 7.05 14.19 -55.20
N ASP A 521 6.00 13.36 -55.18
CA ASP A 521 6.00 11.98 -55.71
C ASP A 521 7.17 11.10 -55.20
N LEU A 522 7.36 11.07 -53.87
CA LEU A 522 8.39 10.29 -53.19
C LEU A 522 9.83 10.63 -53.64
N LYS A 523 10.08 11.88 -54.01
CA LYS A 523 11.44 12.36 -54.30
C LYS A 523 12.35 12.18 -53.08
N ALA A 524 13.46 11.47 -53.29
CA ALA A 524 14.38 11.08 -52.23
C ALA A 524 15.59 12.02 -52.12
N ALA A 525 15.91 12.48 -50.91
CA ALA A 525 17.26 12.90 -50.54
C ALA A 525 17.94 11.77 -49.76
N ILE A 526 19.20 11.48 -50.06
CA ILE A 526 19.93 10.32 -49.52
C ILE A 526 21.28 10.81 -48.98
N GLN A 527 21.57 10.47 -47.73
CA GLN A 527 22.87 10.72 -47.12
C GLN A 527 23.42 9.42 -46.52
N ARG A 528 24.67 9.09 -46.90
CA ARG A 528 25.37 7.91 -46.38
C ARG A 528 26.45 8.32 -45.39
N TYR A 529 26.49 7.64 -44.26
CA TYR A 529 27.50 7.81 -43.23
C TYR A 529 28.46 6.61 -43.32
N GLU A 530 29.43 6.70 -44.23
CA GLU A 530 30.47 5.69 -44.41
C GLU A 530 31.63 5.90 -43.40
N ARG A 531 32.43 4.84 -43.24
CA ARG A 531 33.54 4.78 -42.28
C ARG A 531 34.58 5.87 -42.58
N SER A 532 34.84 6.76 -41.62
CA SER A 532 35.91 7.76 -41.74
C SER A 532 37.29 7.09 -41.70
N GLU A 533 38.14 7.35 -42.71
CA GLU A 533 39.51 6.82 -42.81
C GLU A 533 40.43 7.29 -41.66
N THR A 534 40.06 8.33 -40.91
CA THR A 534 40.87 8.93 -39.85
C THR A 534 40.55 8.46 -38.43
N LEU A 535 39.36 7.89 -38.17
CA LEU A 535 38.89 7.54 -36.82
C LEU A 535 38.49 6.06 -36.62
N GLY A 536 38.48 5.24 -37.68
CA GLY A 536 38.30 3.78 -37.57
C GLY A 536 36.92 3.26 -37.17
N GLN A 537 36.02 4.12 -36.65
CA GLN A 537 34.62 3.83 -36.32
C GLN A 537 33.66 4.65 -37.21
N SER A 538 32.55 4.03 -37.62
CA SER A 538 31.45 4.68 -38.35
C SER A 538 30.34 5.06 -37.35
N ASP A 539 29.90 6.32 -37.35
CA ASP A 539 28.72 6.75 -36.59
C ASP A 539 27.48 6.00 -37.13
N GLN A 540 26.92 5.08 -36.32
CA GLN A 540 25.68 4.36 -36.66
C GLN A 540 24.46 5.13 -36.12
N ILE A 541 23.37 5.11 -36.88
CA ILE A 541 22.07 5.68 -36.51
C ILE A 541 21.34 4.67 -35.62
N SER A 542 20.91 5.10 -34.44
CA SER A 542 20.20 4.25 -33.47
C SER A 542 18.67 4.45 -33.51
N CYS A 543 18.20 5.68 -33.69
CA CYS A 543 16.79 6.05 -33.75
C CYS A 543 16.59 7.34 -34.56
N LEU A 544 15.36 7.59 -35.01
CA LEU A 544 15.01 8.78 -35.78
C LEU A 544 13.55 9.19 -35.55
N HIS A 545 13.28 10.48 -35.71
CA HIS A 545 11.93 11.02 -35.58
C HIS A 545 11.72 12.24 -36.49
N ALA A 546 10.65 12.26 -37.27
CA ALA A 546 10.22 13.42 -38.06
C ALA A 546 9.16 14.20 -37.27
N SER A 547 9.40 15.48 -36.99
CA SER A 547 8.50 16.23 -36.10
C SER A 547 7.16 16.53 -36.78
N PRO A 548 6.01 16.21 -36.13
CA PRO A 548 4.68 16.57 -36.64
C PRO A 548 4.44 18.08 -36.67
N ASP A 549 4.97 18.80 -35.67
CA ASP A 549 4.77 20.25 -35.51
C ASP A 549 5.77 21.05 -36.36
N LEU A 550 7.05 20.65 -36.33
CA LEU A 550 8.13 21.27 -37.09
C LEU A 550 8.36 20.50 -38.39
N LYS A 551 7.42 20.62 -39.33
CA LYS A 551 7.32 19.75 -40.52
C LYS A 551 8.58 19.64 -41.38
N ASP A 552 9.44 20.65 -41.43
CA ASP A 552 10.67 20.59 -42.26
C ASP A 552 11.90 20.04 -41.51
N TYR A 553 11.75 19.64 -40.25
CA TYR A 553 12.84 19.20 -39.39
C TYR A 553 12.59 17.80 -38.79
N GLY A 554 13.67 17.07 -38.59
CA GLY A 554 13.69 15.78 -37.90
C GLY A 554 14.86 15.67 -36.93
N VAL A 555 14.86 14.62 -36.11
CA VAL A 555 15.90 14.34 -35.13
C VAL A 555 16.46 12.95 -35.39
N VAL A 556 17.78 12.82 -35.31
CA VAL A 556 18.52 11.57 -35.50
C VAL A 556 19.38 11.30 -34.28
N GLY A 557 19.24 10.11 -33.71
CA GLY A 557 20.07 9.59 -32.62
C GLY A 557 21.23 8.76 -33.16
N TRP A 558 22.40 8.92 -32.56
CA TRP A 558 23.64 8.29 -32.99
C TRP A 558 24.18 7.38 -31.88
N TRP A 559 24.69 6.21 -32.27
CA TRP A 559 25.21 5.21 -31.34
C TRP A 559 26.54 5.64 -30.71
N THR A 560 27.54 5.98 -31.52
CA THR A 560 28.86 6.44 -31.06
C THR A 560 29.09 7.81 -31.68
N PRO A 561 29.31 8.89 -30.90
CA PRO A 561 29.56 8.97 -29.44
C PRO A 561 28.30 9.11 -28.54
N GLY A 562 27.10 8.67 -28.95
CA GLY A 562 25.89 8.86 -28.14
C GLY A 562 25.40 10.30 -28.17
N LYS A 563 25.12 10.81 -29.38
CA LYS A 563 24.66 12.19 -29.63
C LYS A 563 23.29 12.21 -30.30
N ILE A 564 22.59 13.32 -30.18
CA ILE A 564 21.38 13.64 -30.96
C ILE A 564 21.68 14.76 -31.93
N THR A 565 21.02 14.77 -33.08
CA THR A 565 21.18 15.82 -34.10
C THR A 565 19.86 16.18 -34.75
N ILE A 566 19.53 17.46 -34.76
CA ILE A 566 18.40 18.01 -35.52
C ILE A 566 18.86 18.21 -36.97
N VAL A 567 18.09 17.70 -37.93
CA VAL A 567 18.38 17.73 -39.36
C VAL A 567 17.26 18.41 -40.12
N ASP A 568 17.63 19.12 -41.19
CA ASP A 568 16.69 19.61 -42.22
C ASP A 568 16.26 18.43 -43.10
N LEU A 569 14.96 18.16 -43.25
CA LEU A 569 14.47 16.99 -43.98
C LEU A 569 14.59 17.13 -45.51
N ALA A 570 14.71 18.34 -46.05
CA ALA A 570 14.89 18.55 -47.48
C ALA A 570 16.34 18.30 -47.93
N THR A 571 17.32 18.61 -47.08
CA THR A 571 18.75 18.52 -47.41
C THR A 571 19.51 17.45 -46.63
N LEU A 572 18.94 16.94 -45.54
CA LEU A 572 19.58 16.11 -44.52
C LEU A 572 20.79 16.77 -43.82
N SER A 573 20.96 18.09 -43.96
CA SER A 573 22.04 18.82 -43.28
C SER A 573 21.80 18.92 -41.77
N ALA A 574 22.85 18.73 -40.98
CA ALA A 574 22.81 18.87 -39.53
C ALA A 574 22.75 20.36 -39.12
N ILE A 575 21.79 20.70 -38.26
CA ILE A 575 21.57 22.06 -37.76
C ILE A 575 22.17 22.22 -36.37
N HIS A 576 21.79 21.33 -35.44
CA HIS A 576 22.23 21.37 -34.04
C HIS A 576 22.51 19.95 -33.54
N SER A 577 23.60 19.77 -32.78
CA SER A 577 23.99 18.48 -32.21
C SER A 577 24.36 18.61 -30.73
N VAL A 578 23.87 17.68 -29.90
CA VAL A 578 24.16 17.63 -28.47
C VAL A 578 24.61 16.22 -28.09
N SER A 579 25.66 16.14 -27.27
CA SER A 579 26.12 14.87 -26.69
C SER A 579 25.28 14.51 -25.46
N LEU A 580 24.89 13.24 -25.34
CA LEU A 580 24.12 12.74 -24.20
C LEU A 580 25.00 12.24 -23.06
N GLN A 581 26.29 11.96 -23.34
CA GLN A 581 27.25 11.43 -22.37
C GLN A 581 27.34 12.31 -21.11
N GLN A 582 27.22 11.69 -19.94
CA GLN A 582 27.34 12.36 -18.63
C GLN A 582 28.79 12.36 -18.13
N THR A 583 29.54 11.29 -18.37
CA THR A 583 30.97 11.15 -18.03
C THR A 583 31.73 10.54 -19.22
N ALA A 584 33.05 10.74 -19.28
CA ALA A 584 33.87 10.28 -20.41
C ALA A 584 33.84 8.75 -20.63
N ASP A 585 33.48 7.99 -19.59
CA ASP A 585 33.45 6.52 -19.59
C ASP A 585 32.03 5.93 -19.69
N ALA A 586 30.97 6.75 -19.65
CA ALA A 586 29.58 6.29 -19.74
C ALA A 586 29.08 6.27 -21.20
N ALA A 587 28.71 5.09 -21.69
CA ALA A 587 27.96 4.96 -22.94
C ALA A 587 26.49 5.36 -22.70
N SER A 588 25.99 6.33 -23.46
CA SER A 588 24.58 6.75 -23.43
C SER A 588 24.02 6.69 -24.84
N VAL A 589 23.42 5.55 -25.20
CA VAL A 589 22.88 5.32 -26.54
C VAL A 589 21.39 5.70 -26.57
N PRO A 590 20.96 6.65 -27.43
CA PRO A 590 19.54 6.95 -27.60
C PRO A 590 18.86 5.81 -28.38
N ARG A 591 17.75 5.30 -27.84
CA ARG A 591 16.97 4.19 -28.41
C ARG A 591 15.65 4.63 -29.01
N ASP A 592 15.07 5.74 -28.53
CA ASP A 592 13.86 6.31 -29.11
C ASP A 592 13.80 7.83 -28.94
N LEU A 593 13.06 8.51 -29.81
CA LEU A 593 13.01 9.98 -29.91
C LEU A 593 11.59 10.46 -30.19
N ALA A 594 11.19 11.56 -29.53
CA ALA A 594 9.96 12.26 -29.84
C ALA A 594 10.17 13.78 -29.78
N LEU A 595 9.93 14.47 -30.90
CA LEU A 595 9.98 15.93 -30.99
C LEU A 595 8.57 16.47 -31.22
N VAL A 596 7.90 16.86 -30.12
CA VAL A 596 6.46 17.16 -30.10
C VAL A 596 6.14 18.41 -29.30
N GLN A 597 4.97 18.99 -29.56
CA GLN A 597 4.40 20.06 -28.75
C GLN A 597 3.67 19.50 -27.51
N LEU A 598 4.33 19.51 -26.34
CA LEU A 598 3.69 19.12 -25.08
C LEU A 598 2.86 20.26 -24.45
N HIS A 599 3.30 21.51 -24.59
CA HIS A 599 2.66 22.66 -23.94
C HIS A 599 1.66 23.36 -24.88
N PRO A 600 0.54 23.91 -24.37
CA PRO A 600 -0.35 24.73 -25.20
C PRO A 600 0.35 26.00 -25.75
N PHE A 601 -0.02 26.42 -26.95
CA PHE A 601 0.58 27.57 -27.68
C PHE A 601 0.49 28.93 -26.94
N SER A 602 -0.38 29.06 -25.94
CA SER A 602 -0.64 30.34 -25.25
C SER A 602 0.39 30.74 -24.20
N THR A 603 1.30 29.84 -23.79
CA THR A 603 1.95 29.95 -22.47
C THR A 603 3.45 30.28 -22.50
N SER A 604 4.15 30.26 -23.66
CA SER A 604 5.58 30.67 -23.72
C SER A 604 6.13 30.88 -25.14
N ASP A 605 7.28 31.57 -25.24
CA ASP A 605 8.16 31.65 -26.43
C ASP A 605 8.78 30.28 -26.85
N ARG A 606 8.39 29.17 -26.19
CA ARG A 606 8.87 27.80 -26.44
C ARG A 606 7.96 27.09 -27.43
N THR A 607 8.53 26.41 -28.43
CA THR A 607 7.75 25.90 -29.58
C THR A 607 7.77 24.40 -29.77
N ALA A 608 8.55 23.63 -28.99
CA ALA A 608 8.51 22.16 -28.95
C ALA A 608 9.34 21.60 -27.78
N THR A 609 9.10 20.34 -27.43
CA THR A 609 9.91 19.55 -26.49
C THR A 609 10.48 18.33 -27.19
N LEU A 610 11.78 18.10 -27.00
CA LEU A 610 12.46 16.89 -27.46
C LEU A 610 12.62 15.92 -26.29
N LEU A 611 12.08 14.71 -26.42
CA LEU A 611 12.25 13.60 -25.51
C LEU A 611 13.17 12.55 -26.14
N VAL A 612 14.12 12.05 -25.35
CA VAL A 612 15.14 11.09 -25.75
C VAL A 612 15.17 9.94 -24.76
N ALA A 613 14.74 8.75 -25.17
CA ALA A 613 14.85 7.55 -24.36
C ALA A 613 16.22 6.88 -24.55
N LEU A 614 16.92 6.62 -23.46
CA LEU A 614 18.24 5.98 -23.42
C LEU A 614 18.13 4.48 -23.16
N GLU A 615 19.23 3.75 -23.33
CA GLU A 615 19.26 2.29 -23.15
C GLU A 615 19.10 1.81 -21.70
N ASP A 616 19.37 2.67 -20.72
CA ASP A 616 19.29 2.41 -19.28
C ASP A 616 17.90 2.75 -18.67
N GLY A 617 16.91 3.01 -19.52
CA GLY A 617 15.55 3.40 -19.11
C GLY A 617 15.41 4.86 -18.66
N THR A 618 16.46 5.66 -18.84
CA THR A 618 16.43 7.10 -18.60
C THR A 618 15.85 7.84 -19.81
N VAL A 619 14.94 8.78 -19.56
CA VAL A 619 14.40 9.73 -20.54
C VAL A 619 14.96 11.12 -20.26
N VAL A 620 15.63 11.69 -21.25
CA VAL A 620 16.14 13.06 -21.21
C VAL A 620 15.20 13.95 -22.00
N ASN A 621 14.80 15.09 -21.44
CA ASN A 621 14.00 16.08 -22.13
C ASN A 621 14.80 17.37 -22.40
N PHE A 622 14.48 18.04 -23.50
CA PHE A 622 15.04 19.34 -23.87
C PHE A 622 13.92 20.28 -24.34
N ASP A 623 14.01 21.54 -23.95
CA ASP A 623 13.22 22.62 -24.52
C ASP A 623 13.84 23.03 -25.86
N VAL A 624 13.02 23.09 -26.92
CA VAL A 624 13.44 23.50 -28.27
C VAL A 624 12.96 24.92 -28.56
N SER A 625 13.89 25.80 -28.91
CA SER A 625 13.61 27.19 -29.29
C SER A 625 13.05 27.28 -30.72
N GLY A 626 12.04 28.13 -30.91
CA GLY A 626 11.37 28.29 -32.20
C GLY A 626 12.12 29.11 -33.25
N GLN A 627 13.13 29.88 -32.85
CA GLN A 627 13.87 30.76 -33.77
C GLN A 627 15.14 30.11 -34.33
N ASP A 628 15.87 29.37 -33.50
CA ASP A 628 17.18 28.81 -33.83
C ASP A 628 17.29 27.28 -33.59
N LEU A 629 16.20 26.63 -33.14
CA LEU A 629 16.16 25.20 -32.82
C LEU A 629 17.22 24.78 -31.79
N ALA A 630 17.70 25.72 -30.97
CA ALA A 630 18.65 25.43 -29.91
C ALA A 630 17.99 24.57 -28.83
N LEU A 631 18.74 23.58 -28.34
CA LEU A 631 18.33 22.72 -27.22
C LEU A 631 18.75 23.34 -25.90
N SER A 632 17.80 23.49 -24.98
CA SER A 632 18.03 24.03 -23.64
C SER A 632 17.24 23.25 -22.59
N GLY A 633 17.42 23.56 -21.30
CA GLY A 633 16.58 22.99 -20.25
C GLY A 633 16.67 21.46 -20.09
N ARG A 634 17.85 20.87 -20.27
CA ARG A 634 18.09 19.42 -20.09
C ARG A 634 17.57 18.96 -18.73
N LYS A 635 16.61 18.03 -18.70
CA LYS A 635 16.24 17.29 -17.48
C LYS A 635 16.25 15.79 -17.74
N THR A 636 16.54 15.03 -16.70
CA THR A 636 16.76 13.58 -16.77
C THR A 636 15.81 12.89 -15.80
N VAL A 637 14.98 11.96 -16.30
CA VAL A 637 13.99 11.20 -15.51
C VAL A 637 14.15 9.72 -15.81
N THR A 638 14.12 8.84 -14.81
CA THR A 638 14.24 7.39 -15.05
C THR A 638 12.88 6.71 -14.94
N LEU A 639 12.46 6.03 -16.01
CA LEU A 639 11.14 5.36 -16.11
C LEU A 639 11.23 3.83 -15.95
N GLY A 640 12.44 3.26 -15.93
CA GLY A 640 12.66 1.81 -15.84
C GLY A 640 14.14 1.48 -15.92
N SER A 641 14.47 0.19 -16.06
CA SER A 641 15.85 -0.28 -16.27
C SER A 641 16.17 -0.57 -17.74
N SER A 642 15.15 -0.78 -18.57
CA SER A 642 15.26 -0.98 -20.02
C SER A 642 14.78 0.22 -20.83
N ALA A 643 15.24 0.31 -22.09
CA ALA A 643 14.92 1.40 -23.00
C ALA A 643 13.41 1.59 -23.21
N ALA A 644 12.90 2.77 -22.85
CA ALA A 644 11.51 3.12 -23.08
C ALA A 644 11.23 3.37 -24.58
N ARG A 645 10.04 2.96 -25.05
CA ARG A 645 9.52 3.38 -26.37
C ARG A 645 8.48 4.48 -26.19
N LEU A 646 8.53 5.51 -27.03
CA LEU A 646 7.72 6.71 -26.93
C LEU A 646 6.61 6.67 -27.98
N HIS A 647 5.37 6.41 -27.55
CA HIS A 647 4.20 6.35 -28.42
C HIS A 647 3.42 7.67 -28.38
N HIS A 648 3.06 8.20 -29.53
CA HIS A 648 2.45 9.51 -29.67
C HIS A 648 0.92 9.45 -29.51
N LEU A 649 0.37 10.30 -28.64
CA LEU A 649 -1.06 10.44 -28.40
C LEU A 649 -1.47 11.91 -28.67
N PRO A 650 -1.83 12.25 -29.92
CA PRO A 650 -2.20 13.62 -30.28
C PRO A 650 -3.57 14.00 -29.69
N GLU A 651 -3.68 15.23 -29.18
CA GLU A 651 -4.90 15.79 -28.61
C GLU A 651 -5.52 16.84 -29.55
N ALA A 652 -6.81 17.11 -29.38
CA ALA A 652 -7.57 18.02 -30.24
C ALA A 652 -7.13 19.50 -30.13
N ASP A 653 -6.43 19.87 -29.05
CA ASP A 653 -5.93 21.22 -28.79
C ASP A 653 -4.58 21.52 -29.48
N GLY A 654 -4.03 20.54 -30.21
CA GLY A 654 -2.74 20.65 -30.87
C GLY A 654 -1.55 20.28 -29.98
N THR A 655 -1.77 19.81 -28.76
CA THR A 655 -0.74 19.18 -27.93
C THR A 655 -0.64 17.68 -28.22
N CYS A 656 0.47 17.07 -27.83
CA CYS A 656 0.68 15.63 -27.96
C CYS A 656 1.23 15.05 -26.67
N SER A 657 0.39 14.27 -25.98
CA SER A 657 0.83 13.44 -24.87
C SER A 657 1.66 12.26 -25.40
N ILE A 658 2.57 11.72 -24.59
CA ILE A 658 3.41 10.58 -24.95
C ILE A 658 3.19 9.43 -23.97
N PHE A 659 2.87 8.26 -24.48
CA PHE A 659 2.85 7.04 -23.70
C PHE A 659 4.22 6.35 -23.80
N ALA A 660 4.96 6.30 -22.71
CA ALA A 660 6.25 5.64 -22.62
C ALA A 660 6.07 4.20 -22.13
N THR A 661 6.33 3.21 -22.99
CA THR A 661 6.31 1.79 -22.60
C THR A 661 7.69 1.33 -22.12
N SER A 662 7.75 0.85 -20.88
CA SER A 662 8.90 0.22 -20.21
C SER A 662 8.34 -0.83 -19.21
N GLU A 663 9.19 -1.39 -18.35
CA GLU A 663 8.75 -2.19 -17.18
C GLU A 663 7.64 -1.47 -16.38
N HIS A 664 7.75 -0.15 -16.24
CA HIS A 664 6.77 0.71 -15.58
C HIS A 664 6.25 1.74 -16.57
N SER A 665 5.24 1.35 -17.35
CA SER A 665 4.63 2.22 -18.37
C SER A 665 4.15 3.55 -17.78
N SER A 666 4.45 4.66 -18.45
CA SER A 666 4.20 6.01 -17.96
C SER A 666 3.62 6.92 -19.03
N LEU A 667 2.67 7.77 -18.68
CA LEU A 667 2.14 8.83 -19.53
C LEU A 667 2.86 10.16 -19.24
N ILE A 668 3.41 10.76 -20.28
CA ILE A 668 4.10 12.04 -20.27
C ILE A 668 3.19 13.08 -20.92
N TYR A 669 2.77 14.09 -20.17
CA TYR A 669 1.85 15.13 -20.65
C TYR A 669 2.19 16.47 -20.01
N SER A 670 1.61 17.55 -20.53
CA SER A 670 1.70 18.85 -19.86
C SER A 670 0.47 19.14 -19.02
N SER A 671 0.69 19.65 -17.81
CA SER A 671 -0.34 20.32 -17.02
C SER A 671 0.27 21.52 -16.31
N GLU A 672 -0.48 22.61 -16.20
CA GLU A 672 -0.07 23.87 -15.54
C GLU A 672 1.29 24.42 -16.01
N GLY A 673 1.62 24.24 -17.29
CA GLY A 673 2.89 24.70 -17.87
C GLY A 673 4.13 23.88 -17.44
N ARG A 674 3.93 22.71 -16.83
CA ARG A 674 5.00 21.75 -16.48
C ARG A 674 4.79 20.44 -17.24
N ILE A 675 5.89 19.71 -17.45
CA ILE A 675 5.86 18.34 -17.98
C ILE A 675 5.73 17.40 -16.78
N ILE A 676 4.76 16.51 -16.84
CA ILE A 676 4.43 15.55 -15.80
C ILE A 676 4.61 14.15 -16.34
N TYR A 677 5.20 13.28 -15.54
CA TYR A 677 5.39 11.87 -15.86
C TYR A 677 4.53 11.06 -14.89
N SER A 678 3.37 10.57 -15.33
CA SER A 678 2.49 9.78 -14.47
C SER A 678 2.60 8.30 -14.81
N ALA A 679 2.91 7.46 -13.82
CA ALA A 679 2.90 6.01 -14.01
C ALA A 679 1.48 5.54 -14.38
N THR A 680 1.37 4.46 -15.15
CA THR A 680 0.07 3.89 -15.58
C THR A 680 -0.19 2.56 -14.90
N THR A 681 -1.43 2.07 -14.96
CA THR A 681 -1.84 0.77 -14.41
C THR A 681 -1.50 -0.42 -15.30
N VAL A 682 -1.01 -0.19 -16.53
CA VAL A 682 -0.66 -1.28 -17.43
C VAL A 682 0.77 -1.74 -17.20
N GLU A 683 0.89 -3.04 -16.97
CA GLU A 683 2.15 -3.78 -16.91
C GLU A 683 2.46 -4.37 -18.30
N ASP A 684 3.75 -4.44 -18.63
CA ASP A 684 4.27 -5.11 -19.84
C ASP A 684 3.66 -4.66 -21.18
N ALA A 685 3.29 -3.37 -21.29
CA ALA A 685 2.89 -2.81 -22.58
C ALA A 685 4.07 -2.81 -23.56
N THR A 686 3.84 -3.27 -24.78
CA THR A 686 4.85 -3.34 -25.85
C THR A 686 4.68 -2.26 -26.91
N SER A 687 3.42 -1.88 -27.20
CA SER A 687 3.06 -0.85 -28.16
C SER A 687 1.72 -0.22 -27.80
N VAL A 688 1.61 1.10 -28.00
CA VAL A 688 0.36 1.85 -27.83
C VAL A 688 0.04 2.61 -29.11
N ALA A 689 -1.23 2.66 -29.50
CA ALA A 689 -1.70 3.43 -30.64
C ALA A 689 -2.98 4.22 -30.31
N PRO A 690 -3.14 5.46 -30.82
CA PRO A 690 -4.38 6.21 -30.66
C PRO A 690 -5.52 5.55 -31.44
N PHE A 691 -6.70 5.43 -30.82
CA PHE A 691 -7.84 4.72 -31.39
C PHE A 691 -9.17 5.41 -31.04
N ASP A 692 -9.48 6.48 -31.78
CA ASP A 692 -10.80 7.12 -31.72
C ASP A 692 -11.74 6.51 -32.76
N ALA A 693 -12.45 5.47 -32.36
CA ALA A 693 -13.44 4.77 -33.17
C ALA A 693 -14.87 5.21 -32.82
N GLU A 694 -15.85 4.89 -33.68
CA GLU A 694 -17.25 5.24 -33.43
C GLU A 694 -17.83 4.47 -32.23
N ALA A 695 -17.54 3.16 -32.14
CA ALA A 695 -17.96 2.32 -31.02
C ALA A 695 -17.16 2.58 -29.73
N PHE A 696 -15.92 3.09 -29.86
CA PHE A 696 -14.97 3.33 -28.77
C PHE A 696 -14.36 4.73 -28.92
N PRO A 697 -15.09 5.80 -28.53
CA PRO A 697 -14.58 7.16 -28.64
C PRO A 697 -13.41 7.40 -27.68
N ASP A 698 -12.49 8.28 -28.06
CA ASP A 698 -11.35 8.73 -27.23
C ASP A 698 -10.57 7.59 -26.55
N SER A 699 -10.42 6.47 -27.25
CA SER A 699 -9.77 5.27 -26.74
C SER A 699 -8.34 5.12 -27.29
N ILE A 700 -7.57 4.24 -26.66
CA ILE A 700 -6.26 3.81 -27.10
C ILE A 700 -6.22 2.29 -27.20
N LEU A 701 -5.35 1.78 -28.07
CA LEU A 701 -5.04 0.37 -28.15
C LEU A 701 -3.71 0.11 -27.48
N ILE A 702 -3.66 -0.89 -26.61
CA ILE A 702 -2.45 -1.29 -25.91
C ILE A 702 -2.17 -2.76 -26.22
N SER A 703 -0.99 -3.04 -26.77
CA SER A 703 -0.50 -4.40 -26.97
C SER A 703 0.31 -4.86 -25.77
N THR A 704 0.03 -6.07 -25.28
CA THR A 704 0.90 -6.82 -24.36
C THR A 704 1.39 -8.10 -25.06
N ASP A 705 2.24 -8.88 -24.39
CA ASP A 705 2.66 -10.18 -24.93
C ASP A 705 1.49 -11.18 -25.08
N GLN A 706 0.43 -11.01 -24.28
CA GLN A 706 -0.71 -11.92 -24.22
C GLN A 706 -1.92 -11.46 -25.04
N HIS A 707 -2.20 -10.16 -25.10
CA HIS A 707 -3.42 -9.66 -25.72
C HIS A 707 -3.34 -8.18 -26.10
N VAL A 708 -4.26 -7.74 -26.96
CA VAL A 708 -4.46 -6.32 -27.27
C VAL A 708 -5.70 -5.82 -26.53
N ARG A 709 -5.58 -4.72 -25.80
CA ARG A 709 -6.66 -4.10 -25.04
C ARG A 709 -7.15 -2.83 -25.72
N VAL A 710 -8.45 -2.59 -25.67
CA VAL A 710 -9.07 -1.31 -25.98
C VAL A 710 -9.29 -0.62 -24.64
N CYS A 711 -8.60 0.49 -24.40
CA CYS A 711 -8.59 1.19 -23.12
C CYS A 711 -8.98 2.66 -23.29
N HIS A 712 -9.63 3.23 -22.28
CA HIS A 712 -9.76 4.67 -22.13
C HIS A 712 -8.79 5.19 -21.07
N ILE A 713 -8.18 6.35 -21.32
CA ILE A 713 -7.27 7.00 -20.38
C ILE A 713 -8.08 7.88 -19.44
N ASP A 714 -8.15 7.50 -18.17
CA ASP A 714 -8.75 8.36 -17.15
C ASP A 714 -7.79 9.49 -16.78
N LYS A 715 -8.23 10.74 -16.89
CA LYS A 715 -7.41 11.91 -16.51
C LYS A 715 -7.32 12.07 -14.99
N GLN A 716 -8.09 11.33 -14.20
CA GLN A 716 -7.98 11.32 -12.74
C GLN A 716 -6.77 10.52 -12.29
N ARG A 717 -6.01 11.09 -11.34
CA ARG A 717 -4.88 10.38 -10.73
C ARG A 717 -5.40 9.41 -9.68
N LEU A 718 -5.08 8.14 -9.85
CA LEU A 718 -5.39 7.07 -8.91
C LEU A 718 -4.10 6.58 -8.24
N THR A 719 -4.22 6.13 -6.99
CA THR A 719 -3.11 5.49 -6.28
C THR A 719 -2.95 4.07 -6.81
N HIS A 720 -1.77 3.78 -7.35
CA HIS A 720 -1.40 2.44 -7.79
C HIS A 720 -0.48 1.79 -6.76
N VAL A 721 -0.78 0.55 -6.40
CA VAL A 721 -0.02 -0.24 -5.42
C VAL A 721 0.48 -1.51 -6.09
N THR A 722 1.79 -1.67 -6.19
CA THR A 722 2.43 -2.93 -6.57
C THR A 722 3.01 -3.62 -5.33
N SER A 723 3.03 -4.96 -5.35
CA SER A 723 3.50 -5.78 -4.25
C SER A 723 4.67 -6.64 -4.70
N GLN A 724 5.73 -6.64 -3.91
CA GLN A 724 6.86 -7.56 -4.07
C GLN A 724 6.98 -8.42 -2.80
N PRO A 725 6.75 -9.75 -2.88
CA PRO A 725 6.81 -10.63 -1.72
C PRO A 725 8.26 -10.81 -1.24
N ILE A 726 8.49 -10.64 0.06
CA ILE A 726 9.80 -10.85 0.72
C ILE A 726 9.78 -12.10 1.61
N HIS A 727 8.59 -12.53 2.03
CA HIS A 727 8.36 -13.66 2.95
C HIS A 727 9.08 -13.50 4.31
N GLN A 728 9.34 -12.25 4.70
CA GLN A 728 9.91 -11.85 5.98
C GLN A 728 9.31 -10.51 6.39
N THR A 729 9.22 -10.24 7.69
CA THR A 729 8.79 -8.93 8.18
C THR A 729 9.84 -7.89 7.82
N VAL A 730 9.51 -6.94 6.94
CA VAL A 730 10.36 -5.79 6.64
C VAL A 730 10.13 -4.74 7.73
N ARG A 731 11.00 -4.74 8.74
CA ARG A 731 10.85 -3.90 9.94
C ARG A 731 11.37 -2.48 9.73
N ARG A 732 12.37 -2.29 8.86
CA ARG A 732 12.99 -0.97 8.56
C ARG A 732 13.34 -0.84 7.09
N VAL A 733 13.18 0.37 6.54
CA VAL A 733 13.46 0.69 5.13
C VAL A 733 14.27 1.98 5.05
N ALA A 734 15.45 1.93 4.42
CA ALA A 734 16.29 3.10 4.16
C ALA A 734 16.69 3.16 2.69
N TYR A 735 16.44 4.31 2.05
CA TYR A 735 16.79 4.55 0.65
C TYR A 735 18.15 5.27 0.52
N ALA A 736 19.00 4.80 -0.40
CA ALA A 736 20.25 5.45 -0.77
C ALA A 736 20.26 5.78 -2.27
N PRO A 737 20.02 7.06 -2.64
CA PRO A 737 20.02 7.50 -4.04
C PRO A 737 21.34 7.24 -4.78
N GLY A 738 22.49 7.43 -4.13
CA GLY A 738 23.80 7.20 -4.76
C GLY A 738 24.07 5.73 -5.03
N ALA A 739 23.64 4.84 -4.14
CA ALA A 739 23.69 3.39 -4.33
C ALA A 739 22.56 2.83 -5.22
N LYS A 740 21.54 3.64 -5.58
CA LYS A 740 20.36 3.22 -6.35
C LYS A 740 19.66 1.99 -5.74
N ALA A 741 19.58 1.96 -4.42
CA ALA A 741 19.13 0.78 -3.69
C ALA A 741 18.50 1.12 -2.33
N PHE A 742 17.68 0.21 -1.83
CA PHE A 742 17.15 0.24 -0.47
C PHE A 742 17.84 -0.79 0.42
N ALA A 743 18.21 -0.39 1.64
CA ALA A 743 18.58 -1.32 2.70
C ALA A 743 17.34 -1.65 3.55
N LEU A 744 17.06 -2.95 3.70
CA LEU A 744 15.93 -3.48 4.44
C LEU A 744 16.40 -4.19 5.71
N GLY A 745 15.84 -3.82 6.85
CA GLY A 745 15.97 -4.61 8.09
C GLY A 745 14.85 -5.66 8.15
N CYS A 746 15.20 -6.93 7.96
CA CYS A 746 14.23 -8.02 7.84
C CYS A 746 14.28 -8.95 9.06
N VAL A 747 13.11 -9.45 9.47
CA VAL A 747 12.94 -10.48 10.51
C VAL A 747 12.20 -11.66 9.92
N LYS A 748 12.81 -12.83 9.97
CA LYS A 748 12.21 -14.10 9.55
C LYS A 748 11.84 -14.91 10.79
N LYS A 749 10.62 -15.42 10.82
CA LYS A 749 10.12 -16.39 11.81
C LYS A 749 9.77 -17.66 11.04
N GLU A 750 10.39 -18.78 11.40
CA GLU A 750 10.13 -20.07 10.77
C GLU A 750 10.09 -21.21 11.78
N LEU A 751 9.33 -22.26 11.46
CA LEU A 751 9.30 -23.50 12.23
C LEU A 751 10.25 -24.51 11.59
N VAL A 752 11.27 -24.93 12.32
CA VAL A 752 12.21 -25.97 11.89
C VAL A 752 12.23 -27.08 12.94
N GLY A 753 11.70 -28.25 12.59
CA GLY A 753 11.61 -29.38 13.51
C GLY A 753 10.77 -29.08 14.76
N ASP A 754 9.65 -28.37 14.58
CA ASP A 754 8.73 -27.90 15.63
C ASP A 754 9.32 -26.89 16.63
N GLU A 755 10.51 -26.34 16.34
CA GLU A 755 11.08 -25.22 17.08
C GLU A 755 10.94 -23.91 16.28
N GLU A 756 10.52 -22.84 16.97
CA GLU A 756 10.47 -21.50 16.39
C GLU A 756 11.87 -20.90 16.33
N ILE A 757 12.35 -20.65 15.11
CA ILE A 757 13.61 -19.99 14.85
C ILE A 757 13.33 -18.57 14.34
N ILE A 758 13.87 -17.58 15.05
CA ILE A 758 13.84 -16.17 14.65
C ILE A 758 15.23 -15.78 14.16
N ALA A 759 15.31 -15.25 12.93
CA ALA A 759 16.55 -14.76 12.35
C ALA A 759 16.34 -13.33 11.81
N SER A 760 17.33 -12.46 12.01
CA SER A 760 17.33 -11.11 11.44
C SER A 760 18.42 -10.96 10.38
N SER A 761 18.13 -10.15 9.36
CA SER A 761 19.11 -9.84 8.31
C SER A 761 18.96 -8.41 7.82
N VAL A 762 20.03 -7.90 7.21
CA VAL A 762 20.00 -6.66 6.43
C VAL A 762 20.15 -7.03 4.97
N LYS A 763 19.16 -6.67 4.14
CA LYS A 763 19.13 -6.98 2.72
C LYS A 763 19.26 -5.70 1.90
N LEU A 764 19.86 -5.79 0.72
CA LEU A 764 19.85 -4.72 -0.26
C LEU A 764 18.83 -5.09 -1.36
N VAL A 765 18.04 -4.13 -1.84
CA VAL A 765 17.14 -4.32 -2.98
C VAL A 765 17.27 -3.18 -3.98
N ASP A 766 17.08 -3.48 -5.26
CA ASP A 766 17.14 -2.50 -6.35
C ASP A 766 16.01 -1.47 -6.27
N GLU A 767 16.26 -0.24 -6.71
CA GLU A 767 15.28 0.84 -6.63
C GLU A 767 14.06 0.68 -7.56
N VAL A 768 14.20 0.00 -8.71
CA VAL A 768 13.16 -0.06 -9.75
C VAL A 768 12.30 -1.31 -9.62
N LEU A 769 12.94 -2.48 -9.52
CA LEU A 769 12.26 -3.78 -9.48
C LEU A 769 12.09 -4.30 -8.05
N LEU A 770 12.71 -3.66 -7.05
CA LEU A 770 12.72 -4.11 -5.65
C LEU A 770 13.20 -5.55 -5.48
N GLN A 771 14.03 -6.03 -6.41
CA GLN A 771 14.65 -7.35 -6.36
C GLN A 771 15.87 -7.34 -5.44
N GLU A 772 16.12 -8.47 -4.76
CA GLU A 772 17.26 -8.63 -3.86
C GLU A 772 18.59 -8.47 -4.62
N LEU A 773 19.42 -7.55 -4.13
CA LEU A 773 20.77 -7.29 -4.59
C LEU A 773 21.75 -7.96 -3.64
N GLY A 774 22.57 -8.85 -4.19
CA GLY A 774 23.64 -9.49 -3.43
C GLY A 774 23.19 -10.43 -2.31
N ALA A 775 24.16 -10.83 -1.50
CA ALA A 775 23.93 -11.72 -0.37
C ALA A 775 23.44 -10.92 0.86
N PRO A 776 22.39 -11.40 1.55
CA PRO A 776 21.89 -10.74 2.75
C PRO A 776 22.90 -10.84 3.90
N LEU A 777 23.12 -9.73 4.62
CA LEU A 777 23.95 -9.70 5.81
C LEU A 777 23.17 -10.30 6.99
N GLN A 778 23.51 -11.53 7.37
CA GLN A 778 22.89 -12.21 8.52
C GLN A 778 23.35 -11.61 9.85
N LEU A 779 22.40 -11.25 10.71
CA LEU A 779 22.66 -10.75 12.05
C LEU A 779 22.69 -11.91 13.03
N ASN A 780 23.86 -12.57 13.10
CA ASN A 780 24.06 -13.72 13.97
C ASN A 780 25.04 -13.37 15.08
N ALA A 781 24.53 -12.96 16.24
CA ALA A 781 25.33 -12.94 17.45
C ALA A 781 25.47 -14.38 17.99
N SER A 782 26.69 -14.80 18.33
CA SER A 782 26.95 -16.17 18.78
C SER A 782 26.18 -16.51 20.06
N GLY A 783 25.11 -17.31 19.92
CA GLY A 783 24.35 -17.89 21.04
C GLY A 783 23.19 -17.04 21.58
N VAL A 784 22.81 -15.94 20.91
CA VAL A 784 21.69 -15.07 21.32
C VAL A 784 20.96 -14.54 20.08
N ILE A 785 19.63 -14.40 20.16
CA ILE A 785 18.83 -13.81 19.07
C ILE A 785 19.19 -12.33 18.94
N GLU A 786 19.72 -11.94 17.77
CA GLU A 786 19.96 -10.55 17.41
C GLU A 786 18.81 -10.02 16.55
N MET A 787 18.22 -8.91 16.99
CA MET A 787 17.11 -8.23 16.29
C MET A 787 17.57 -6.92 15.68
N VAL A 788 17.17 -6.68 14.44
CA VAL A 788 17.30 -5.37 13.80
C VAL A 788 16.25 -4.41 14.38
N GLU A 789 16.67 -3.25 14.84
CA GLU A 789 15.78 -2.26 15.49
C GLU A 789 15.69 -0.97 14.68
N SER A 790 16.77 -0.55 14.03
CA SER A 790 16.84 0.66 13.19
C SER A 790 17.80 0.46 12.03
N VAL A 791 17.43 1.02 10.87
CA VAL A 791 18.29 1.11 9.67
C VAL A 791 18.09 2.52 9.12
N ILE A 792 19.17 3.29 8.99
CA ILE A 792 19.13 4.63 8.42
C ILE A 792 20.23 4.79 7.37
N ARG A 793 20.03 5.72 6.43
CA ARG A 793 21.03 6.17 5.46
C ARG A 793 21.55 7.53 5.89
N ALA A 794 22.86 7.71 5.85
CA ALA A 794 23.51 8.99 6.09
C ALA A 794 24.77 9.14 5.24
N GLU A 795 25.15 10.38 4.97
CA GLU A 795 26.44 10.70 4.36
C GLU A 795 27.47 10.90 5.46
N LEU A 796 28.48 10.05 5.50
CA LEU A 796 29.54 10.07 6.50
C LEU A 796 30.90 10.32 5.83
N PRO A 797 31.83 11.00 6.51
CA PRO A 797 33.17 11.24 5.95
C PRO A 797 33.95 9.92 5.83
N ASP A 798 34.47 9.68 4.63
CA ASP A 798 35.41 8.61 4.32
C ASP A 798 36.84 8.96 4.82
N PRO A 799 37.85 8.10 4.62
CA PRO A 799 39.22 8.38 5.05
C PRO A 799 39.86 9.60 4.36
N THR A 800 39.30 10.06 3.23
CA THR A 800 39.74 11.26 2.51
C THR A 800 39.02 12.54 3.00
N GLY A 801 37.99 12.37 3.84
CA GLY A 801 37.11 13.43 4.30
C GLY A 801 35.96 13.75 3.33
N ALA A 802 35.82 12.98 2.25
CA ALA A 802 34.68 13.09 1.33
C ALA A 802 33.44 12.45 1.97
N LEU A 803 32.29 13.10 1.83
CA LEU A 803 31.03 12.55 2.31
C LEU A 803 30.56 11.45 1.35
N VAL A 804 30.36 10.24 1.89
CA VAL A 804 29.89 9.08 1.13
C VAL A 804 28.70 8.46 1.86
N GLU A 805 27.74 7.97 1.10
CA GLU A 805 26.58 7.28 1.66
C GLU A 805 27.00 6.02 2.42
N ARG A 806 26.44 5.86 3.62
CA ARG A 806 26.59 4.70 4.49
C ARG A 806 25.23 4.31 5.05
N PHE A 807 25.05 3.01 5.27
CA PHE A 807 23.93 2.50 6.05
C PHE A 807 24.38 2.29 7.50
N ILE A 808 23.57 2.76 8.44
CA ILE A 808 23.82 2.61 9.88
C ILE A 808 22.71 1.75 10.46
N VAL A 809 23.08 0.66 11.12
CA VAL A 809 22.15 -0.34 11.65
C VAL A 809 22.29 -0.43 13.16
N GLY A 810 21.18 -0.28 13.87
CA GLY A 810 21.09 -0.50 15.31
C GLY A 810 20.41 -1.83 15.60
N THR A 811 21.02 -2.62 16.47
CA THR A 811 20.51 -3.95 16.84
C THR A 811 20.31 -4.10 18.35
N SER A 812 19.54 -5.13 18.73
CA SER A 812 19.33 -5.56 20.11
C SER A 812 19.59 -7.06 20.26
N PHE A 813 20.05 -7.49 21.43
CA PHE A 813 20.24 -8.90 21.76
C PHE A 813 19.15 -9.32 22.75
N ILE A 814 18.34 -10.30 22.37
CA ILE A 814 17.28 -10.87 23.20
C ILE A 814 17.85 -12.06 23.97
N THR A 815 18.07 -11.88 25.26
CA THR A 815 18.54 -12.92 26.18
C THR A 815 17.42 -13.35 27.13
N ASP A 816 17.28 -14.64 27.38
CA ASP A 816 16.38 -15.16 28.42
C ASP A 816 16.79 -14.65 29.81
N GLY A 817 15.80 -14.49 30.69
CA GLY A 817 15.90 -13.73 31.94
C GLY A 817 17.06 -14.14 32.88
N GLU A 818 17.48 -15.42 32.86
CA GLU A 818 18.59 -15.91 33.69
C GLU A 818 19.99 -15.59 33.12
N VAL A 819 20.11 -15.37 31.80
CA VAL A 819 21.38 -15.06 31.11
C VAL A 819 21.57 -13.53 30.94
N ALA A 820 20.49 -12.76 31.03
CA ALA A 820 20.43 -11.31 30.86
C ALA A 820 21.27 -10.49 31.88
N GLU A 821 21.61 -11.09 33.03
CA GLU A 821 22.45 -10.45 34.06
C GLU A 821 23.96 -10.65 33.81
N ALA A 822 24.36 -11.66 33.04
CA ALA A 822 25.77 -11.98 32.80
C ALA A 822 26.36 -11.26 31.57
N SER A 823 25.55 -10.97 30.54
CA SER A 823 26.02 -10.29 29.33
C SER A 823 26.09 -8.76 29.51
N GLN A 824 27.29 -8.20 29.35
CA GLN A 824 27.48 -6.73 29.34
C GLN A 824 27.00 -6.06 28.06
N THR A 825 26.77 -6.83 26.99
CA THR A 825 26.37 -6.32 25.67
C THR A 825 24.91 -6.66 25.41
N ARG A 826 24.09 -5.65 25.11
CA ARG A 826 22.63 -5.78 24.88
C ARG A 826 22.20 -5.37 23.48
N GLY A 827 23.15 -5.00 22.63
CA GLY A 827 22.95 -4.59 21.25
C GLY A 827 24.25 -4.05 20.65
N ARG A 828 24.22 -3.65 19.38
CA ARG A 828 25.37 -3.01 18.70
C ARG A 828 24.94 -2.03 17.62
N ILE A 829 25.87 -1.18 17.18
CA ILE A 829 25.74 -0.33 16.01
C ILE A 829 26.68 -0.86 14.93
N LEU A 830 26.17 -1.05 13.72
CA LEU A 830 26.93 -1.39 12.53
C LEU A 830 26.94 -0.20 11.57
N VAL A 831 28.08 0.07 10.94
CA VAL A 831 28.16 0.98 9.78
C VAL A 831 28.57 0.14 8.59
N LEU A 832 27.77 0.20 7.53
CA LEU A 832 27.87 -0.64 6.34
C LEU A 832 28.13 0.24 5.10
N GLY A 833 28.98 -0.26 4.20
CA GLY A 833 29.17 0.27 2.85
C GLY A 833 28.55 -0.66 1.80
N VAL A 834 28.43 -0.14 0.57
CA VAL A 834 28.03 -0.90 -0.62
C VAL A 834 29.20 -0.89 -1.59
N ASP A 835 29.62 -2.05 -2.09
CA ASP A 835 30.69 -2.17 -3.08
C ASP A 835 30.17 -2.04 -4.53
N GLU A 836 31.09 -2.11 -5.50
CA GLU A 836 30.77 -1.99 -6.93
C GLU A 836 29.89 -3.16 -7.43
N GLU A 837 30.00 -4.33 -6.80
CA GLU A 837 29.18 -5.51 -7.03
C GLU A 837 27.82 -5.48 -6.30
N ARG A 838 27.44 -4.33 -5.73
CA ARG A 838 26.18 -4.12 -4.99
C ARG A 838 26.02 -5.09 -3.80
N GLN A 839 27.11 -5.41 -3.10
CA GLN A 839 27.11 -6.17 -1.86
C GLN A 839 27.28 -5.28 -0.64
N LEU A 840 26.63 -5.66 0.46
CA LEU A 840 26.83 -5.03 1.75
C LEU A 840 28.11 -5.56 2.41
N TYR A 841 28.96 -4.65 2.89
CA TYR A 841 30.11 -5.00 3.72
C TYR A 841 30.17 -4.15 4.99
N THR A 842 30.67 -4.74 6.07
CA THR A 842 30.74 -4.08 7.38
C THR A 842 32.03 -3.29 7.53
N ILE A 843 31.92 -1.98 7.78
CA ILE A 843 33.05 -1.09 8.07
C ILE A 843 33.36 -1.07 9.58
N MET A 844 32.31 -1.11 10.41
CA MET A 844 32.45 -0.97 11.86
C MET A 844 31.32 -1.70 12.59
N SER A 845 31.66 -2.33 13.73
CA SER A 845 30.72 -2.93 14.68
C SER A 845 31.06 -2.49 16.11
N HIS A 846 30.17 -1.73 16.76
CA HIS A 846 30.36 -1.20 18.11
C HIS A 846 29.33 -1.77 19.08
N ASN A 847 29.82 -2.49 20.11
CA ASN A 847 28.99 -3.12 21.13
C ASN A 847 28.43 -2.09 22.13
N LEU A 848 27.15 -2.23 22.46
CA LEU A 848 26.41 -1.32 23.34
C LEU A 848 25.93 -2.04 24.60
N LYS A 849 25.79 -1.25 25.69
CA LYS A 849 25.24 -1.73 26.97
C LYS A 849 23.70 -1.75 27.02
N GLY A 850 23.03 -1.34 25.94
CA GLY A 850 21.58 -1.29 25.80
C GLY A 850 21.18 -1.59 24.36
N ALA A 851 19.91 -1.94 24.15
CA ALA A 851 19.33 -2.11 22.82
C ALA A 851 19.32 -0.76 22.08
N CYS A 852 19.75 -0.73 20.83
CA CYS A 852 19.75 0.47 19.99
C CYS A 852 18.42 0.61 19.25
N ARG A 853 17.44 1.31 19.84
CA ARG A 853 16.05 1.36 19.35
C ARG A 853 15.87 2.28 18.15
N CYS A 854 16.54 3.43 18.16
CA CYS A 854 16.47 4.42 17.10
C CYS A 854 17.84 5.06 16.88
N LEU A 855 18.04 5.54 15.65
CA LEU A 855 19.26 6.16 15.17
C LEU A 855 18.92 7.44 14.41
N GLY A 856 19.83 8.40 14.45
CA GLY A 856 19.77 9.63 13.69
C GLY A 856 21.19 10.16 13.47
N VAL A 857 21.35 11.11 12.55
CA VAL A 857 22.63 11.75 12.27
C VAL A 857 22.50 13.25 12.41
N LEU A 858 23.49 13.86 13.06
CA LEU A 858 23.66 15.29 13.24
C LEU A 858 25.03 15.63 12.68
N ASP A 859 25.08 16.18 11.46
CA ASP A 859 26.32 16.39 10.71
C ASP A 859 27.18 15.10 10.64
N GLU A 860 28.38 15.12 11.24
CA GLU A 860 29.30 13.97 11.32
C GLU A 860 29.06 13.06 12.54
N TYR A 861 28.06 13.38 13.37
CA TYR A 861 27.77 12.69 14.63
C TYR A 861 26.61 11.72 14.50
N ILE A 862 26.77 10.52 15.06
CA ILE A 862 25.71 9.51 15.13
C ILE A 862 25.02 9.64 16.48
N VAL A 863 23.71 9.86 16.46
CA VAL A 863 22.86 9.91 17.65
C VAL A 863 22.16 8.56 17.79
N ALA A 864 22.30 7.92 18.94
CA ALA A 864 21.69 6.63 19.24
C ALA A 864 20.75 6.71 20.45
N GLY A 865 19.49 6.36 20.25
CA GLY A 865 18.52 6.12 21.31
C GLY A 865 18.67 4.70 21.86
N LEU A 866 19.29 4.58 23.03
CA LEU A 866 19.42 3.32 23.76
C LEU A 866 18.29 3.17 24.78
N SER A 867 18.05 1.96 25.29
CA SER A 867 16.96 1.65 26.22
C SER A 867 16.74 2.60 27.40
N LYS A 868 17.77 3.35 27.85
CA LYS A 868 17.65 4.34 28.94
C LYS A 868 18.35 5.66 28.66
N THR A 869 19.01 5.82 27.53
CA THR A 869 19.88 6.99 27.27
C THR A 869 19.95 7.31 25.80
N VAL A 870 19.95 8.60 25.47
CA VAL A 870 20.36 9.09 24.16
C VAL A 870 21.85 9.40 24.22
N VAL A 871 22.61 8.91 23.24
CA VAL A 871 24.07 9.02 23.20
C VAL A 871 24.49 9.61 21.85
N VAL A 872 25.38 10.59 21.88
CA VAL A 872 26.00 11.14 20.67
C VAL A 872 27.41 10.59 20.53
N TYR A 873 27.69 10.01 19.38
CA TYR A 873 28.97 9.43 19.00
C TYR A 873 29.61 10.25 17.88
N ARG A 874 30.94 10.40 17.94
CA ARG A 874 31.74 10.80 16.78
C ARG A 874 32.12 9.55 16.01
N TYR A 875 31.84 9.54 14.72
CA TYR A 875 32.30 8.53 13.78
C TYR A 875 33.64 8.93 13.17
N THR A 876 34.51 7.96 12.94
CA THR A 876 35.76 8.16 12.22
C THR A 876 36.06 6.91 11.40
N GLU A 877 36.09 7.07 10.08
CA GLU A 877 36.50 6.01 9.15
C GLU A 877 38.03 6.01 9.03
N GLU A 878 38.70 4.97 9.51
CA GLU A 878 40.17 4.83 9.49
C GLU A 878 40.64 4.28 8.14
N THR A 879 39.91 3.31 7.59
CA THR A 879 40.10 2.73 6.25
C THR A 879 38.73 2.41 5.65
N SER A 880 38.68 2.09 4.36
CA SER A 880 37.43 1.72 3.65
C SER A 880 36.65 0.57 4.28
N THR A 881 37.27 -0.23 5.16
CA THR A 881 36.66 -1.37 5.85
C THR A 881 36.81 -1.31 7.37
N ARG A 882 37.28 -0.18 7.93
CA ARG A 882 37.51 -0.04 9.37
C ARG A 882 37.14 1.36 9.83
N GLY A 883 36.25 1.44 10.80
CA GLY A 883 35.93 2.69 11.50
C GLY A 883 35.88 2.52 13.01
N SER A 884 35.76 3.63 13.72
CA SER A 884 35.58 3.66 15.17
C SER A 884 34.46 4.64 15.58
N LEU A 885 33.85 4.36 16.74
CA LEU A 885 32.86 5.23 17.37
C LEU A 885 33.35 5.67 18.75
N GLN A 886 33.43 6.98 18.94
CA GLN A 886 33.78 7.59 20.23
C GLN A 886 32.56 8.25 20.85
N LYS A 887 32.18 7.82 22.06
CA LYS A 887 31.11 8.47 22.84
C LYS A 887 31.54 9.88 23.24
N LEU A 888 30.72 10.88 22.91
CA LEU A 888 30.95 12.28 23.26
C LEU A 888 30.09 12.74 24.44
N ALA A 889 28.77 12.58 24.33
CA ALA A 889 27.81 13.03 25.33
C ALA A 889 26.67 12.03 25.49
N SER A 890 25.96 12.08 26.62
CA SER A 890 24.74 11.29 26.81
C SER A 890 23.74 12.00 27.70
N HIS A 891 22.47 11.82 27.39
CA HIS A 891 21.32 12.34 28.11
C HIS A 891 20.42 11.17 28.52
N ARG A 892 19.79 11.27 29.69
CA ARG A 892 18.88 10.25 30.20
C ARG A 892 17.45 10.79 30.14
N PRO A 893 16.61 10.29 29.20
CA PRO A 893 15.20 10.64 29.16
C PRO A 893 14.46 10.05 30.38
N ALA A 894 13.17 10.37 30.49
CA ALA A 894 12.35 9.99 31.64
C ALA A 894 12.12 8.47 31.73
N SER A 895 11.84 7.82 30.60
CA SER A 895 11.66 6.37 30.50
C SER A 895 12.57 5.75 29.43
N VAL A 896 12.05 5.43 28.25
CA VAL A 896 12.71 4.73 27.15
C VAL A 896 12.53 5.54 25.87
N PRO A 897 13.60 5.97 25.19
CA PRO A 897 13.49 6.63 23.90
C PRO A 897 13.09 5.60 22.83
N VAL A 898 11.98 5.84 22.15
CA VAL A 898 11.44 4.94 21.10
C VAL A 898 11.80 5.44 19.72
N THR A 899 11.78 6.76 19.53
CA THR A 899 12.05 7.43 18.27
C THR A 899 12.82 8.72 18.51
N ILE A 900 13.59 9.15 17.52
CA ILE A 900 14.27 10.45 17.52
C ILE A 900 14.12 11.11 16.15
N ASP A 901 14.04 12.43 16.15
CA ASP A 901 14.19 13.24 14.94
C ASP A 901 15.10 14.43 15.23
N ILE A 902 15.84 14.89 14.22
CA ILE A 902 16.95 15.84 14.39
C ILE A 902 16.75 17.03 13.46
N SER A 903 16.84 18.23 14.03
CA SER A 903 16.76 19.50 13.29
C SER A 903 17.88 20.43 13.77
N GLY A 904 18.88 20.65 12.91
CA GLY A 904 20.10 21.36 13.29
C GLY A 904 20.74 20.73 14.53
N ASN A 905 20.93 21.52 15.59
CA ASN A 905 21.50 21.05 16.86
C ASN A 905 20.46 20.50 17.85
N MET A 906 19.17 20.52 17.50
CA MET A 906 18.08 20.07 18.36
C MET A 906 17.69 18.63 18.05
N ILE A 907 17.63 17.80 19.08
CA ILE A 907 17.22 16.41 19.00
C ILE A 907 15.87 16.27 19.71
N GLY A 908 14.82 15.97 18.96
CA GLY A 908 13.53 15.58 19.50
C GLY A 908 13.56 14.11 19.91
N VAL A 909 13.28 13.83 21.18
CA VAL A 909 13.28 12.49 21.75
C VAL A 909 11.86 12.13 22.16
N GLY A 910 11.26 11.20 21.41
CA GLY A 910 9.97 10.59 21.74
C GLY A 910 10.17 9.48 22.76
N ASP A 911 9.54 9.62 23.92
CA ASP A 911 9.67 8.70 25.04
C ASP A 911 8.45 7.75 25.12
N LEU A 912 8.65 6.51 25.56
CA LEU A 912 7.61 5.48 25.49
C LEU A 912 6.38 5.81 26.35
N MET A 913 6.59 6.42 27.50
CA MET A 913 5.54 6.73 28.48
C MET A 913 5.35 8.23 28.69
N GLN A 914 6.31 9.02 28.21
CA GLN A 914 6.27 10.47 28.28
C GLN A 914 6.30 11.02 26.85
N SER A 915 5.65 12.15 26.66
CA SER A 915 5.61 12.83 25.37
C SER A 915 7.00 13.39 24.97
N LEU A 916 7.07 14.17 23.89
CA LEU A 916 8.31 14.71 23.33
C LEU A 916 9.16 15.51 24.34
N SER A 917 10.47 15.28 24.28
CA SER A 917 11.49 16.12 24.93
C SER A 917 12.50 16.64 23.90
N LEU A 918 12.88 17.91 24.01
CA LEU A 918 13.84 18.56 23.13
C LEU A 918 15.19 18.69 23.83
N VAL A 919 16.22 18.13 23.19
CA VAL A 919 17.57 18.05 23.75
C VAL A 919 18.55 18.67 22.76
N GLU A 920 19.25 19.71 23.19
CA GLU A 920 20.22 20.42 22.35
C GLU A 920 21.62 19.79 22.53
N PHE A 921 22.27 19.50 21.41
CA PHE A 921 23.65 19.06 21.36
C PHE A 921 24.60 20.25 21.16
N THR A 922 25.57 20.39 22.05
CA THR A 922 26.67 21.35 21.88
C THR A 922 27.96 20.56 21.61
N PRO A 923 28.56 20.69 20.40
CA PRO A 923 29.79 19.99 20.06
C PRO A 923 30.98 20.50 20.91
N PRO A 924 32.04 19.71 21.05
CA PRO A 924 33.20 20.10 21.85
C PRO A 924 33.93 21.27 21.17
N LYS A 925 34.07 22.41 21.87
CA LYS A 925 34.74 23.62 21.38
C LYS A 925 35.60 24.26 22.47
N ASP A 926 36.76 24.82 22.09
CA ASP A 926 37.67 25.58 22.97
C ASP A 926 38.06 24.86 24.28
N GLY A 927 38.24 23.53 24.21
CA GLY A 927 38.59 22.68 25.35
C GLY A 927 37.42 22.29 26.26
N GLN A 928 36.19 22.73 25.98
CA GLN A 928 34.99 22.27 26.69
C GLN A 928 34.53 20.91 26.15
N PRO A 929 34.10 19.98 27.04
CA PRO A 929 33.53 18.71 26.60
C PRO A 929 32.18 18.95 25.92
N ALA A 930 31.83 18.05 25.00
CA ALA A 930 30.51 18.03 24.37
C ALA A 930 29.41 17.91 25.43
N ARG A 931 28.28 18.58 25.23
CA ARG A 931 27.14 18.54 26.15
C ARG A 931 25.86 18.21 25.41
N LEU A 932 24.95 17.59 26.15
CA LEU A 932 23.63 17.24 25.67
C LEU A 932 22.62 17.67 26.74
N GLU A 933 21.93 18.79 26.50
CA GLU A 933 21.12 19.50 27.50
C GLU A 933 19.65 19.55 27.09
N GLN A 934 18.75 19.15 27.98
CA GLN A 934 17.31 19.25 27.72
C GLN A 934 16.87 20.72 27.79
N LYS A 935 16.28 21.22 26.71
CA LYS A 935 15.82 22.61 26.60
C LYS A 935 14.32 22.77 26.81
N ALA A 936 13.52 21.79 26.38
CA ALA A 936 12.08 21.80 26.59
C ALA A 936 11.52 20.39 26.70
N ARG A 937 10.33 20.23 27.28
CA ARG A 937 9.57 18.98 27.28
C ARG A 937 8.07 19.22 27.31
N HIS A 938 7.32 18.29 26.76
CA HIS A 938 5.89 18.19 27.00
C HIS A 938 5.66 17.40 28.30
N PHE A 939 4.83 17.93 29.20
CA PHE A 939 4.63 17.37 30.54
C PHE A 939 3.47 16.38 30.63
N GLN A 940 2.63 16.31 29.60
CA GLN A 940 1.54 15.33 29.54
C GLN A 940 2.11 13.96 29.20
N ALA A 941 1.54 12.91 29.80
CA ALA A 941 1.86 11.55 29.44
C ALA A 941 1.22 11.22 28.09
N ALA A 942 2.03 10.72 27.16
CA ALA A 942 1.61 10.19 25.87
C ALA A 942 2.47 8.95 25.59
N TRP A 943 1.85 7.91 25.04
CA TRP A 943 2.54 6.68 24.69
C TRP A 943 3.12 6.81 23.28
N THR A 944 4.20 7.58 23.16
CA THR A 944 4.74 8.04 21.87
C THR A 944 5.15 6.88 20.97
N THR A 945 4.72 6.92 19.71
CA THR A 945 5.11 5.96 18.68
C THR A 945 6.07 6.57 17.66
N SER A 946 5.78 7.77 17.18
CA SER A 946 6.62 8.48 16.20
C SER A 946 6.63 9.99 16.44
N VAL A 947 7.75 10.65 16.08
CA VAL A 947 7.95 12.10 16.19
C VAL A 947 8.63 12.63 14.93
N CYS A 948 8.33 13.86 14.55
CA CYS A 948 8.93 14.53 13.41
C CYS A 948 8.98 16.05 13.59
N HIS A 949 10.10 16.67 13.27
CA HIS A 949 10.27 18.11 13.20
C HIS A 949 9.63 18.67 11.92
N LEU A 950 8.69 19.60 12.08
CA LEU A 950 8.00 20.24 10.96
C LEU A 950 8.82 21.42 10.43
N ASP A 951 8.74 22.56 11.09
CA ASP A 951 9.45 23.79 10.73
C ASP A 951 9.62 24.68 11.97
N GLY A 952 10.65 25.52 11.98
CA GLY A 952 10.97 26.39 13.10
C GLY A 952 11.02 25.65 14.44
N GLU A 953 10.07 25.95 15.33
CA GLU A 953 9.96 25.38 16.68
C GLU A 953 8.80 24.37 16.82
N GLN A 954 8.22 23.91 15.70
CA GLN A 954 7.06 23.01 15.66
C GLN A 954 7.46 21.55 15.42
N TRP A 955 6.83 20.67 16.17
CA TRP A 955 7.08 19.24 16.19
C TRP A 955 5.76 18.49 16.15
N LEU A 956 5.70 17.44 15.33
CA LEU A 956 4.58 16.51 15.23
C LEU A 956 4.88 15.27 16.07
N GLU A 957 3.91 14.85 16.87
CA GLU A 957 3.96 13.66 17.70
C GLU A 957 2.73 12.79 17.46
N THR A 958 2.91 11.48 17.53
CA THR A 958 1.83 10.48 17.48
C THR A 958 1.95 9.49 18.62
N ASP A 959 0.82 8.95 19.07
CA ASP A 959 0.78 7.97 20.16
C ASP A 959 0.07 6.67 19.81
N ALA A 960 0.18 5.69 20.71
CA ALA A 960 -0.39 4.36 20.56
C ALA A 960 -1.94 4.33 20.57
N GLN A 961 -2.60 5.41 20.97
CA GLN A 961 -4.07 5.53 21.02
C GLN A 961 -4.62 6.24 19.77
N GLY A 962 -3.76 6.49 18.78
CA GLY A 962 -4.10 7.14 17.54
C GLY A 962 -4.30 8.65 17.66
N ASN A 963 -3.71 9.30 18.67
CA ASN A 963 -3.68 10.76 18.72
C ASN A 963 -2.52 11.31 17.87
N VAL A 964 -2.78 12.43 17.21
CA VAL A 964 -1.81 13.27 16.51
C VAL A 964 -1.76 14.62 17.20
N ILE A 965 -0.57 15.05 17.63
CA ILE A 965 -0.36 16.25 18.46
C ILE A 965 0.71 17.11 17.80
N VAL A 966 0.44 18.41 17.64
CA VAL A 966 1.43 19.39 17.18
C VAL A 966 1.88 20.23 18.35
N LEU A 967 3.16 20.10 18.69
CA LEU A 967 3.80 20.78 19.81
C LEU A 967 4.67 21.92 19.30
N ALA A 968 4.67 23.05 19.99
CA ALA A 968 5.56 24.17 19.71
C ALA A 968 6.32 24.60 20.95
N ARG A 969 7.58 25.00 20.75
CA ARG A 969 8.39 25.65 21.79
C ARG A 969 8.29 27.18 21.63
N ASN A 970 8.15 27.87 22.76
CA ASN A 970 8.20 29.34 22.81
C ASN A 970 9.51 29.81 23.48
N PRO A 971 10.58 30.07 22.71
CA PRO A 971 11.86 30.53 23.27
C PRO A 971 11.80 31.95 23.84
N ASP A 972 10.85 32.78 23.38
CA ASP A 972 10.68 34.18 23.79
C ASP A 972 9.81 34.32 25.05
N ALA A 973 9.34 33.21 25.62
CA ALA A 973 8.54 33.23 26.84
C ALA A 973 9.29 33.96 27.99
N PRO A 974 8.57 34.68 28.87
CA PRO A 974 9.20 35.54 29.87
C PRO A 974 9.90 34.76 30.99
N THR A 975 9.45 33.54 31.32
CA THR A 975 10.04 32.72 32.39
C THR A 975 10.80 31.53 31.82
N GLU A 976 11.86 31.08 32.51
CA GLU A 976 12.59 29.86 32.12
C GLU A 976 11.70 28.61 32.16
N GLN A 977 10.72 28.58 33.06
CA GLN A 977 9.77 27.47 33.16
C GLN A 977 8.88 27.38 31.92
N ASP A 978 8.40 28.52 31.41
CA ASP A 978 7.57 28.56 30.20
C ASP A 978 8.41 28.24 28.96
N ARG A 979 9.65 28.73 28.87
CA ARG A 979 10.59 28.34 27.79
C ARG A 979 10.92 26.84 27.77
N GLY A 980 10.86 26.21 28.94
CA GLY A 980 11.10 24.78 29.14
C GLY A 980 9.88 23.89 28.85
N ARG A 981 8.73 24.47 28.50
CA ARG A 981 7.50 23.75 28.23
C ARG A 981 7.18 23.76 26.73
N LEU A 982 6.77 22.60 26.22
CA LEU A 982 6.13 22.50 24.91
C LEU A 982 4.63 22.74 25.05
N GLU A 983 4.10 23.61 24.18
CA GLU A 983 2.68 23.96 24.13
C GLU A 983 1.99 23.19 23.01
N ILE A 984 0.75 22.75 23.26
CA ILE A 984 -0.08 22.09 22.25
C ILE A 984 -0.68 23.17 21.36
N THR A 985 -0.34 23.14 20.07
CA THR A 985 -0.87 24.06 19.07
C THR A 985 -2.13 23.52 18.37
N SER A 986 -2.15 22.21 18.11
CA SER A 986 -3.31 21.48 17.59
C SER A 986 -3.24 20.00 17.99
N GLU A 987 -4.41 19.34 18.05
CA GLU A 987 -4.51 17.90 18.34
C GLU A 987 -5.79 17.29 17.75
N MET A 988 -5.72 16.02 17.35
CA MET A 988 -6.84 15.23 16.82
C MET A 988 -6.59 13.75 17.06
N ASN A 989 -7.65 12.96 17.26
CA ASN A 989 -7.57 11.49 17.24
C ASN A 989 -7.93 10.96 15.85
N ILE A 990 -7.03 10.22 15.22
CA ILE A 990 -7.25 9.60 13.93
C ILE A 990 -7.92 8.22 14.03
N GLY A 991 -7.81 7.57 15.20
CA GLY A 991 -8.38 6.24 15.46
C GLY A 991 -7.49 5.05 15.13
N GLU A 992 -6.31 5.30 14.59
CA GLU A 992 -5.33 4.28 14.19
C GLU A 992 -3.95 4.64 14.75
N GLN A 993 -3.15 3.63 15.13
CA GLN A 993 -1.78 3.87 15.56
C GLN A 993 -0.88 4.18 14.35
N ILE A 994 -0.15 5.30 14.41
CA ILE A 994 0.92 5.63 13.45
C ILE A 994 2.23 5.00 13.90
N ASN A 995 2.86 4.19 13.03
CA ASN A 995 4.15 3.56 13.31
C ASN A 995 5.33 4.44 12.90
N VAL A 996 5.20 5.22 11.83
CA VAL A 996 6.29 6.03 11.30
C VAL A 996 5.78 7.31 10.64
N ILE A 997 6.52 8.40 10.84
CA ILE A 997 6.36 9.67 10.15
C ILE A 997 7.59 9.93 9.28
N ARG A 998 7.37 10.42 8.05
CA ARG A 998 8.42 10.89 7.14
C ARG A 998 8.15 12.31 6.70
N LYS A 999 9.09 13.20 7.01
CA LYS A 999 9.03 14.60 6.60
C LYS A 999 9.07 14.75 5.09
N LEU A 1000 8.32 15.71 4.59
CA LEU A 1000 8.40 16.24 3.24
C LEU A 1000 9.08 17.61 3.28
N ASN A 1001 10.13 17.77 2.47
CA ASN A 1001 10.79 19.05 2.26
C ASN A 1001 10.24 19.69 0.99
N VAL A 1002 9.06 20.29 1.11
CA VAL A 1002 8.39 20.98 0.01
C VAL A 1002 8.35 22.48 0.29
N ALA A 1003 8.85 23.28 -0.64
CA ALA A 1003 8.79 24.73 -0.54
C ALA A 1003 7.32 25.21 -0.67
N PRO A 1004 6.85 26.12 0.20
CA PRO A 1004 5.54 26.72 0.07
C PRO A 1004 5.38 27.38 -1.30
N THR A 1005 4.33 27.02 -2.05
CA THR A 1005 3.95 27.75 -3.26
C THR A 1005 3.01 28.89 -2.87
N ASN A 1006 3.24 30.09 -3.41
CA ASN A 1006 2.56 31.33 -2.97
C ASN A 1006 1.02 31.30 -3.11
N ASN A 1007 0.46 30.37 -3.89
CA ASN A 1007 -0.98 30.24 -4.10
C ASN A 1007 -1.61 28.96 -3.52
N ALA A 1008 -0.84 28.05 -2.91
CA ALA A 1008 -1.41 26.83 -2.35
C ALA A 1008 -2.09 27.08 -0.99
N ALA A 1009 -3.31 26.54 -0.81
CA ALA A 1009 -4.04 26.64 0.44
C ALA A 1009 -3.46 25.74 1.55
N VAL A 1010 -2.90 24.59 1.16
CA VAL A 1010 -2.27 23.61 2.07
C VAL A 1010 -0.85 23.33 1.61
N TRP A 1011 0.09 23.31 2.56
CA TRP A 1011 1.49 22.96 2.32
C TRP A 1011 1.77 21.58 2.89
N PRO A 1012 2.08 20.57 2.07
CA PRO A 1012 2.37 19.23 2.56
C PRO A 1012 3.66 19.23 3.39
N ARG A 1013 3.62 18.64 4.59
CA ARG A 1013 4.76 18.63 5.53
C ARG A 1013 5.25 17.24 5.92
N ALA A 1014 4.38 16.23 5.99
CA ALA A 1014 4.82 14.87 6.34
C ALA A 1014 3.82 13.78 5.91
N PHE A 1015 4.32 12.59 5.61
CA PHE A 1015 3.52 11.37 5.49
C PHE A 1015 3.53 10.56 6.79
N LEU A 1016 2.43 9.87 7.08
CA LEU A 1016 2.26 9.02 8.26
C LEU A 1016 1.77 7.64 7.82
N GLY A 1017 2.45 6.57 8.28
CA GLY A 1017 2.05 5.19 7.99
C GLY A 1017 1.44 4.52 9.21
N SER A 1018 0.24 3.96 9.06
CA SER A 1018 -0.52 3.34 10.15
C SER A 1018 -0.38 1.81 10.21
N ILE A 1019 -0.76 1.26 11.37
CA ILE A 1019 -0.83 -0.19 11.60
C ILE A 1019 -1.91 -0.88 10.76
N ASP A 1020 -2.92 -0.15 10.28
CA ASP A 1020 -4.01 -0.72 9.48
C ASP A 1020 -3.77 -0.60 7.97
N GLY A 1021 -2.62 -0.05 7.58
CA GLY A 1021 -2.22 0.08 6.17
C GLY A 1021 -2.57 1.40 5.52
N THR A 1022 -3.09 2.36 6.31
CA THR A 1022 -3.45 3.70 5.83
C THR A 1022 -2.21 4.59 5.76
N LEU A 1023 -2.10 5.35 4.66
CA LEU A 1023 -1.11 6.43 4.51
C LEU A 1023 -1.83 7.77 4.62
N TYR A 1024 -1.44 8.59 5.59
CA TYR A 1024 -1.96 9.93 5.78
C TYR A 1024 -0.94 10.98 5.32
N LEU A 1025 -1.45 12.10 4.80
CA LEU A 1025 -0.66 13.30 4.51
C LEU A 1025 -1.01 14.38 5.54
N TYR A 1026 -0.01 14.84 6.30
CA TYR A 1026 -0.12 16.02 7.14
C TYR A 1026 0.38 17.25 6.39
N GLY A 1027 -0.45 18.28 6.36
CA GLY A 1027 -0.13 19.57 5.75
C GLY A 1027 -0.49 20.75 6.65
N GLU A 1028 0.24 21.84 6.49
CA GLU A 1028 -0.05 23.11 7.15
C GLU A 1028 -0.95 23.96 6.27
N ILE A 1029 -2.02 24.49 6.86
CA ILE A 1029 -2.96 25.35 6.15
C ILE A 1029 -2.42 26.77 6.16
N ALA A 1030 -2.35 27.40 4.98
CA ALA A 1030 -1.94 28.79 4.84
C ALA A 1030 -2.85 29.71 5.67
N PRO A 1031 -2.31 30.72 6.38
CA PRO A 1031 -3.09 31.53 7.33
C PRO A 1031 -4.39 32.14 6.78
N ALA A 1032 -4.42 32.48 5.49
CA ALA A 1032 -5.60 33.02 4.82
C ALA A 1032 -6.79 32.03 4.72
N HIS A 1033 -6.53 30.73 4.79
CA HIS A 1033 -7.54 29.67 4.60
C HIS A 1033 -7.92 28.95 5.90
N GLN A 1034 -7.20 29.18 7.01
CA GLN A 1034 -7.41 28.46 8.27
C GLN A 1034 -8.84 28.62 8.82
N ASP A 1035 -9.30 29.87 8.98
CA ASP A 1035 -10.62 30.16 9.53
C ASP A 1035 -11.74 29.65 8.61
N ILE A 1036 -11.52 29.72 7.30
CA ILE A 1036 -12.47 29.27 6.28
C ILE A 1036 -12.67 27.75 6.37
N LEU A 1037 -11.58 26.98 6.36
CA LEU A 1037 -11.65 25.51 6.39
C LEU A 1037 -12.17 24.99 7.74
N LEU A 1038 -11.78 25.59 8.85
CA LEU A 1038 -12.33 25.26 10.17
C LEU A 1038 -13.84 25.55 10.25
N SER A 1039 -14.28 26.68 9.70
CA SER A 1039 -15.70 27.04 9.66
C SER A 1039 -16.51 26.12 8.75
N LEU A 1040 -15.93 25.72 7.60
CA LEU A 1040 -16.54 24.77 6.68
C LEU A 1040 -16.73 23.41 7.36
N GLN A 1041 -15.70 22.87 8.00
CA GLN A 1041 -15.78 21.61 8.75
C GLN A 1041 -16.90 21.63 9.79
N GLY A 1042 -16.97 22.69 10.61
CA GLY A 1042 -18.02 22.84 11.62
C GLY A 1042 -19.44 22.93 11.04
N LYS A 1043 -19.61 23.56 9.87
CA LYS A 1043 -20.90 23.61 9.17
C LYS A 1043 -21.28 22.27 8.52
N MET A 1044 -20.30 21.49 8.09
CA MET A 1044 -20.52 20.19 7.44
C MET A 1044 -20.85 19.07 8.44
N GLU A 1045 -20.35 19.14 9.67
CA GLU A 1045 -20.57 18.16 10.74
C GLU A 1045 -22.03 17.69 10.89
N PRO A 1046 -23.04 18.56 11.02
CA PRO A 1046 -24.44 18.11 11.17
C PRO A 1046 -25.06 17.54 9.89
N ILE A 1047 -24.46 17.78 8.72
CA ILE A 1047 -24.97 17.37 7.41
C ILE A 1047 -24.47 15.98 7.04
N VAL A 1048 -23.17 15.72 7.25
CA VAL A 1048 -22.51 14.46 6.89
C VAL A 1048 -22.82 13.40 7.94
N ARG A 1049 -23.76 12.49 7.63
CA ARG A 1049 -24.18 11.44 8.56
C ARG A 1049 -23.40 10.14 8.37
N SER A 1050 -22.79 9.65 9.45
CA SER A 1050 -22.17 8.32 9.50
C SER A 1050 -23.23 7.20 9.62
N ALA A 1051 -22.86 5.96 9.30
CA ALA A 1051 -23.77 4.81 9.39
C ALA A 1051 -24.34 4.58 10.79
N GLY A 1052 -23.60 4.99 11.83
CA GLY A 1052 -23.95 4.82 13.22
C GLY A 1052 -24.48 6.06 13.91
N GLY A 1053 -24.71 7.18 13.21
CA GLY A 1053 -25.17 8.43 13.82
C GLY A 1053 -24.21 9.04 14.86
N ILE A 1054 -22.94 8.61 14.86
CA ILE A 1054 -21.92 9.07 15.78
C ILE A 1054 -21.42 10.45 15.35
N GLU A 1055 -21.37 11.38 16.32
CA GLU A 1055 -20.87 12.74 16.12
C GLU A 1055 -19.39 12.76 15.74
N PHE A 1056 -19.07 13.59 14.75
CA PHE A 1056 -17.71 13.72 14.22
C PHE A 1056 -16.74 14.29 15.26
N SER A 1057 -17.16 15.34 15.97
CA SER A 1057 -16.39 15.96 17.06
C SER A 1057 -15.97 14.94 18.12
N THR A 1058 -16.91 14.13 18.61
CA THR A 1058 -16.62 13.05 19.57
C THR A 1058 -15.62 12.04 19.00
N TRP A 1059 -15.78 11.62 17.75
CA TRP A 1059 -14.85 10.67 17.12
C TRP A 1059 -13.42 11.20 17.01
N ARG A 1060 -13.25 12.44 16.53
CA ARG A 1060 -11.95 13.09 16.32
C ARG A 1060 -11.36 13.73 17.58
N SER A 1061 -12.06 13.67 18.72
CA SER A 1061 -11.56 14.28 19.95
C SER A 1061 -10.33 13.55 20.48
N PHE A 1062 -9.35 14.30 20.99
CA PHE A 1062 -8.19 13.71 21.67
C PHE A 1062 -8.64 12.78 22.80
N ARG A 1063 -8.10 11.56 22.87
CA ARG A 1063 -8.42 10.60 23.94
C ARG A 1063 -7.18 9.86 24.39
N ASN A 1064 -6.86 9.98 25.69
CA ASN A 1064 -5.90 9.12 26.34
C ASN A 1064 -6.38 8.67 27.74
N GLN A 1065 -5.58 7.86 28.44
CA GLN A 1065 -5.93 7.40 29.79
C GLN A 1065 -6.12 8.52 30.83
N ALA A 1066 -5.56 9.70 30.58
CA ALA A 1066 -5.58 10.83 31.51
C ALA A 1066 -6.63 11.90 31.18
N ARG A 1067 -6.99 12.05 29.90
CA ARG A 1067 -7.85 13.13 29.40
C ARG A 1067 -8.58 12.70 28.12
N GLU A 1068 -9.84 13.07 28.04
CA GLU A 1068 -10.63 13.08 26.81
C GLU A 1068 -11.09 14.52 26.52
N ALA A 1069 -10.95 14.97 25.27
CA ALA A 1069 -11.38 16.28 24.83
C ALA A 1069 -12.82 16.26 24.28
N GLU A 1070 -13.45 17.43 24.13
CA GLU A 1070 -14.79 17.55 23.55
C GLU A 1070 -14.79 17.42 22.01
N GLY A 1071 -13.67 17.72 21.35
CA GLY A 1071 -13.53 17.68 19.90
C GLY A 1071 -12.07 17.85 19.46
N PRO A 1072 -11.80 17.85 18.15
CA PRO A 1072 -10.48 18.19 17.62
C PRO A 1072 -10.15 19.65 17.95
N TYR A 1073 -8.89 19.92 18.29
CA TYR A 1073 -8.42 21.27 18.63
C TYR A 1073 -7.56 21.83 17.51
N ARG A 1074 -8.05 22.87 16.83
CA ARG A 1074 -7.37 23.59 15.73
C ARG A 1074 -6.81 22.65 14.64
N PHE A 1075 -7.55 21.60 14.32
CA PHE A 1075 -7.19 20.61 13.33
C PHE A 1075 -8.33 20.46 12.32
N VAL A 1076 -7.99 20.40 11.03
CA VAL A 1076 -8.94 20.16 9.94
C VAL A 1076 -8.73 18.75 9.42
N ASP A 1077 -9.81 17.99 9.31
CA ASP A 1077 -9.86 16.68 8.70
C ASP A 1077 -10.12 16.83 7.20
N GLY A 1078 -9.13 16.50 6.38
CA GLY A 1078 -9.22 16.56 4.93
C GLY A 1078 -10.34 15.68 4.37
N GLU A 1079 -10.56 14.49 4.93
CA GLU A 1079 -11.61 13.57 4.47
C GLU A 1079 -13.01 14.19 4.69
N MET A 1080 -13.18 14.91 5.80
CA MET A 1080 -14.43 15.60 6.09
C MET A 1080 -14.68 16.75 5.11
N VAL A 1081 -13.65 17.51 4.75
CA VAL A 1081 -13.75 18.63 3.80
C VAL A 1081 -13.97 18.13 2.36
N GLU A 1082 -13.28 17.05 1.95
CA GLU A 1082 -13.41 16.45 0.61
C GLU A 1082 -14.84 16.01 0.28
N ARG A 1083 -15.56 15.50 1.28
CA ARG A 1083 -16.98 15.13 1.14
C ARG A 1083 -17.89 16.29 0.75
N PHE A 1084 -17.43 17.54 0.80
CA PHE A 1084 -18.16 18.67 0.26
C PHE A 1084 -18.49 18.46 -1.23
N LEU A 1085 -17.56 17.84 -1.98
CA LEU A 1085 -17.73 17.54 -3.39
C LEU A 1085 -18.84 16.50 -3.65
N ASP A 1086 -19.11 15.62 -2.68
CA ASP A 1086 -20.17 14.60 -2.77
C ASP A 1086 -21.57 15.15 -2.45
N LEU A 1087 -21.66 16.37 -1.89
CA LEU A 1087 -22.94 16.97 -1.52
C LEU A 1087 -23.67 17.56 -2.74
N PRO A 1088 -25.02 17.58 -2.74
CA PRO A 1088 -25.79 18.27 -3.78
C PRO A 1088 -25.47 19.78 -3.83
N GLU A 1089 -25.45 20.36 -5.02
CA GLU A 1089 -25.14 21.77 -5.27
C GLU A 1089 -25.99 22.74 -4.44
N SER A 1090 -27.26 22.40 -4.18
CA SER A 1090 -28.14 23.19 -3.29
C SER A 1090 -27.60 23.28 -1.87
N THR A 1091 -27.05 22.19 -1.34
CA THR A 1091 -26.48 22.08 0.00
C THR A 1091 -25.11 22.77 0.04
N GLN A 1092 -24.29 22.60 -0.99
CA GLN A 1092 -23.02 23.33 -1.15
C GLN A 1092 -23.25 24.85 -1.13
N THR A 1093 -24.23 25.33 -1.89
CA THR A 1093 -24.61 26.76 -1.92
C THR A 1093 -25.03 27.26 -0.55
N GLU A 1094 -25.77 26.45 0.22
CA GLU A 1094 -26.18 26.81 1.59
C GLU A 1094 -24.98 26.92 2.54
N LEU A 1095 -24.03 25.99 2.46
CA LEU A 1095 -22.80 26.00 3.25
C LEU A 1095 -21.95 27.25 2.99
N CYS A 1096 -21.85 27.67 1.72
CA CYS A 1096 -21.04 28.82 1.28
C CYS A 1096 -21.60 30.20 1.69
N LYS A 1097 -22.91 30.34 1.96
CA LYS A 1097 -23.59 31.64 2.14
C LYS A 1097 -22.99 32.59 3.19
N ASP A 1098 -22.27 32.07 4.19
CA ASP A 1098 -21.64 32.90 5.23
C ASP A 1098 -20.11 32.71 5.34
N LEU A 1099 -19.50 31.97 4.41
CA LEU A 1099 -18.04 31.76 4.41
C LEU A 1099 -17.31 32.94 3.72
N GLY A 1100 -18.04 33.77 2.97
CA GLY A 1100 -17.53 34.97 2.29
C GLY A 1100 -17.44 34.87 0.75
N PRO A 1101 -16.82 33.82 0.19
CA PRO A 1101 -16.65 33.66 -1.25
C PRO A 1101 -17.72 32.76 -1.90
N SER A 1102 -17.72 32.72 -3.23
CA SER A 1102 -18.77 32.09 -4.04
C SER A 1102 -18.65 30.56 -4.08
N VAL A 1103 -19.67 29.85 -4.58
CA VAL A 1103 -19.63 28.39 -4.74
C VAL A 1103 -18.51 27.96 -5.70
N GLU A 1104 -18.20 28.78 -6.71
CA GLU A 1104 -17.09 28.55 -7.64
C GLU A 1104 -15.73 28.60 -6.91
N ASP A 1105 -15.53 29.56 -6.01
CA ASP A 1105 -14.34 29.61 -5.15
C ASP A 1105 -14.31 28.43 -4.15
N GLY A 1106 -15.47 28.02 -3.65
CA GLY A 1106 -15.63 26.91 -2.71
C GLY A 1106 -15.38 25.52 -3.31
N LEU A 1107 -15.59 25.35 -4.62
CA LEU A 1107 -15.29 24.12 -5.37
C LEU A 1107 -13.78 23.89 -5.54
N ASP A 1108 -12.98 24.96 -5.51
CA ASP A 1108 -11.53 24.86 -5.57
C ASP A 1108 -10.93 24.43 -4.22
N TRP A 1109 -11.60 24.63 -3.09
CA TRP A 1109 -11.00 24.34 -1.77
C TRP A 1109 -10.76 22.87 -1.47
N PRO A 1110 -11.72 21.96 -1.72
CA PRO A 1110 -11.45 20.52 -1.57
C PRO A 1110 -10.39 20.04 -2.57
N ARG A 1111 -10.39 20.61 -3.78
CA ARG A 1111 -9.38 20.32 -4.81
C ARG A 1111 -7.99 20.86 -4.47
N LEU A 1112 -7.88 21.84 -3.58
CA LEU A 1112 -6.64 22.37 -3.04
C LEU A 1112 -6.13 21.58 -1.82
N CYS A 1113 -6.96 20.72 -1.23
CA CYS A 1113 -6.60 19.81 -0.14
C CYS A 1113 -6.07 18.45 -0.64
N THR A 1114 -6.46 18.04 -1.86
CA THR A 1114 -5.96 16.88 -2.63
C THR A 1114 -4.78 17.26 -3.52
#